data_AF-A0A9P6T0M4-F1
#
_entry.id   AF-A0A9P6T0M4-F1
#
_cell.length_a   1.000
_cell.length_b   1.000
_cell.length_c   1.000
_cell.angle_alpha   90.00
_cell.angle_beta   90.00
_cell.angle_gamma   90.00
#
_symmetry.space_group_name_H-M   'P 1'
#
loop_
_entity.id
_entity.type
_entity.pdbx_description
1 polymer ?
#
loop_
_entity_poly.entity_id
_entity_poly.type
_entity_poly.pdbx_seq_one_letter_code
_entity_poly.pdbx_strand_id
1 'polypeptide(L)'
;MTGNKHFMTETTTLVKDSLHGLTFANPHLSLDEKEKVIYVKDLATLRQNQVTLISGGGSGHEPSHAGFVGHGMLTAAVAGHVFASPTSSQVLSCLRRVYSEEHGTIVLIMNYTGDVLNFGRAVERFKSERVNQGKSLPKVTMAVVGDDVGVVNPKDDEEGGVGRRGIAGTVLTNKIAGACAASGGTLEQVKQVAEYVISHTFTIGCALNAASVPGQGMPRTLGENEIEIGMGIHNEPGFEKKEIKPADVIVQGLVDHIINSQPFKSCSSNKSRVAILVNNLGATSNLEMGLVTKLAVEIAKSHGLKPERVFSGTFMTGLAMPGVSITLLVLPDDEKEFNNLISLIDQPAQCPGWINQSHVVDAGSTDELAKGPVVSFTPTSDATWERVIETAYKSVVNEEPEITRLDQIMGDGDCGQVLLSGATAIYEASKSTALPLSDPPGALARISSIVEDAMGGTSGIIYCLFLDGLAQQLHKLGVTDNSSLSPKLWGTAMLGALDTLYQYTTARPGHRTLIDAMQPFANTLSETGDIRAALNAAEAGAKATATMKPKRGRAVYVGEKDGVADAGAVGLVAILKAYPFFQVDVFTDKGYLGNPLAVVVALDPTLPIPTDQQMAQFANWTNLSETTFLLPPTDPSKADYHVRIFTPAGELPFAGHPTLGTCRVFLEQTSMALNEPRKVVQECGVGLVELLVSLDGSIAFVAPPLSKTGVVEEDKVLIACQAMGIDRKEVLDTQWIVNGPKWFAMLLKDPETVLKAKRTPTEQSKKIKFGVIGTYPEQQRESPQDPLFEVRTFPHEVMVDEDPVTGSFNAGMAQWLIGAGIAPPSYVASQGTAMGRKGRIVVRRDDTDSSISEKDRKIWIGGHSVICIKGIVEI
;
A
#
# COMPACT_ATOMS: atom_id res chain seq x y z
N MET A 1 -4.64 23.20 -7.92
CA MET A 1 -4.18 24.57 -8.29
C MET A 1 -4.50 24.91 -9.75
N THR A 2 -5.78 25.15 -10.09
CA THR A 2 -6.22 25.61 -11.42
C THR A 2 -6.69 27.08 -11.42
N GLY A 3 -6.61 27.75 -10.27
CA GLY A 3 -7.52 28.84 -9.89
C GLY A 3 -7.52 30.14 -10.70
N ASN A 4 -6.88 30.29 -11.87
CA ASN A 4 -6.98 31.53 -12.66
C ASN A 4 -6.78 31.37 -14.19
N LYS A 5 -6.81 30.14 -14.74
CA LYS A 5 -6.51 29.93 -16.17
C LYS A 5 -7.78 29.65 -16.96
N HIS A 6 -7.91 30.30 -18.12
CA HIS A 6 -9.07 30.22 -19.02
C HIS A 6 -8.61 30.10 -20.47
N PHE A 7 -9.31 29.30 -21.28
CA PHE A 7 -9.18 29.33 -22.73
C PHE A 7 -10.09 30.43 -23.30
N MET A 8 -9.51 31.53 -23.75
CA MET A 8 -10.27 32.65 -24.32
C MET A 8 -9.43 33.47 -25.29
N THR A 9 -10.07 34.03 -26.31
CA THR A 9 -9.47 35.03 -27.20
C THR A 9 -9.48 36.39 -26.50
N GLU A 10 -10.68 36.89 -26.17
CA GLU A 10 -10.90 38.11 -25.41
C GLU A 10 -12.07 37.91 -24.41
N THR A 11 -12.00 38.59 -23.26
CA THR A 11 -13.04 38.49 -22.22
C THR A 11 -14.39 39.03 -22.66
N THR A 12 -14.39 40.05 -23.52
CA THR A 12 -15.59 40.74 -24.01
C THR A 12 -16.33 39.95 -25.10
N THR A 13 -15.63 39.11 -25.87
CA THR A 13 -16.20 38.28 -26.94
C THR A 13 -16.52 36.86 -26.50
N LEU A 14 -15.96 36.38 -25.38
CA LEU A 14 -16.04 34.99 -24.92
C LEU A 14 -17.44 34.37 -25.02
N VAL A 15 -18.48 35.08 -24.59
CA VAL A 15 -19.86 34.57 -24.68
C VAL A 15 -20.28 34.34 -26.14
N LYS A 16 -19.98 35.27 -27.04
CA LYS A 16 -20.31 35.12 -28.46
C LYS A 16 -19.53 33.98 -29.11
N ASP A 17 -18.24 33.87 -28.78
CA ASP A 17 -17.36 32.82 -29.29
C ASP A 17 -17.88 31.43 -28.86
N SER A 18 -18.30 31.30 -27.59
CA SER A 18 -18.96 30.10 -27.06
C SER A 18 -20.25 29.76 -27.82
N LEU A 19 -21.13 30.74 -28.05
CA LEU A 19 -22.39 30.54 -28.79
C LEU A 19 -22.14 30.16 -30.26
N HIS A 20 -21.13 30.73 -30.91
CA HIS A 20 -20.71 30.31 -32.26
C HIS A 20 -20.24 28.85 -32.26
N GLY A 21 -19.37 28.48 -31.32
CA GLY A 21 -18.93 27.10 -31.14
C GLY A 21 -20.10 26.12 -30.97
N LEU A 22 -21.11 26.51 -30.17
CA LEU A 22 -22.33 25.73 -30.00
C LEU A 22 -23.07 25.52 -31.33
N THR A 23 -23.22 26.55 -32.17
CA THR A 23 -23.87 26.41 -33.49
C THR A 23 -23.07 25.60 -34.49
N PHE A 24 -21.73 25.65 -34.45
CA PHE A 24 -20.89 24.80 -35.29
C PHE A 24 -21.02 23.33 -34.94
N ALA A 25 -21.14 23.01 -33.65
CA ALA A 25 -21.35 21.64 -33.18
C ALA A 25 -22.80 21.16 -33.40
N ASN A 26 -23.78 22.06 -33.53
CA ASN A 26 -25.21 21.73 -33.52
C ASN A 26 -25.97 22.43 -34.66
N PRO A 27 -26.08 21.80 -35.85
CA PRO A 27 -26.68 22.41 -37.05
C PRO A 27 -28.17 22.78 -36.94
N HIS A 28 -28.88 22.28 -35.93
CA HIS A 28 -30.28 22.59 -35.65
C HIS A 28 -30.46 23.95 -34.95
N LEU A 29 -29.36 24.60 -34.55
CA LEU A 29 -29.37 25.89 -33.87
C LEU A 29 -29.08 27.05 -34.81
N SER A 30 -29.48 28.25 -34.39
CA SER A 30 -29.16 29.53 -35.03
C SER A 30 -28.87 30.57 -33.97
N LEU A 31 -28.00 31.53 -34.30
CA LEU A 31 -27.50 32.56 -33.40
C LEU A 31 -27.87 33.95 -33.92
N ASP A 32 -28.57 34.74 -33.10
CA ASP A 32 -28.53 36.19 -33.19
C ASP A 32 -27.34 36.68 -32.37
N GLU A 33 -26.21 36.93 -33.05
CA GLU A 33 -24.95 37.28 -32.39
C GLU A 33 -25.03 38.63 -31.67
N LYS A 34 -25.78 39.58 -32.23
CA LYS A 34 -25.90 40.94 -31.66
C LYS A 34 -26.62 40.87 -30.32
N GLU A 35 -27.72 40.13 -30.27
CA GLU A 35 -28.57 40.03 -29.08
C GLU A 35 -28.22 38.82 -28.20
N LYS A 36 -27.23 38.01 -28.59
CA LYS A 36 -26.78 36.78 -27.91
C LYS A 36 -27.94 35.81 -27.65
N VAL A 37 -28.75 35.57 -28.68
CA VAL A 37 -29.90 34.64 -28.62
C VAL A 37 -29.61 33.40 -29.44
N ILE A 38 -29.59 32.23 -28.81
CA ILE A 38 -29.59 30.94 -29.49
C ILE A 38 -31.03 30.44 -29.60
N TYR A 39 -31.42 29.98 -30.77
CA TYR A 39 -32.78 29.51 -31.04
C TYR A 39 -32.78 28.35 -32.03
N VAL A 40 -33.86 27.56 -32.04
CA VAL A 40 -34.04 26.48 -33.02
C VAL A 40 -34.20 27.05 -34.43
N LYS A 41 -33.47 26.50 -35.40
CA LYS A 41 -33.46 26.99 -36.78
C LYS A 41 -34.82 26.94 -37.46
N ASP A 42 -35.61 25.89 -37.20
CA ASP A 42 -36.97 25.71 -37.74
C ASP A 42 -38.05 26.39 -36.86
N LEU A 43 -37.83 27.67 -36.56
CA LEU A 43 -38.68 28.42 -35.63
C LEU A 43 -40.09 28.69 -36.18
N ALA A 44 -40.26 28.78 -37.50
CA ALA A 44 -41.55 29.03 -38.11
C ALA A 44 -42.52 27.87 -37.83
N THR A 45 -42.07 26.63 -38.05
CA THR A 45 -42.83 25.42 -37.80
C THR A 45 -43.16 25.25 -36.32
N LEU A 46 -42.18 25.46 -35.43
CA LEU A 46 -42.42 25.37 -33.98
C LEU A 46 -43.50 26.34 -33.49
N ARG A 47 -43.49 27.59 -33.96
CA ARG A 47 -44.50 28.60 -33.58
C ARG A 47 -45.91 28.23 -34.02
N GLN A 48 -46.08 27.44 -35.07
CA GLN A 48 -47.39 27.01 -35.57
C GLN A 48 -47.92 25.79 -34.82
N ASN A 49 -47.05 24.97 -34.25
CA ASN A 49 -47.44 23.64 -33.76
C ASN A 49 -47.55 23.53 -32.24
N GLN A 50 -46.92 24.43 -31.48
CA GLN A 50 -46.84 24.29 -30.02
C GLN A 50 -46.60 25.63 -29.29
N VAL A 51 -46.75 25.58 -27.97
CA VAL A 51 -46.27 26.63 -27.06
C VAL A 51 -44.76 26.79 -27.23
N THR A 52 -44.26 28.02 -27.29
CA THR A 52 -42.82 28.28 -27.30
C THR A 52 -42.27 28.53 -25.91
N LEU A 53 -41.05 28.07 -25.65
CA LEU A 53 -40.38 28.16 -24.36
C LEU A 53 -39.10 28.97 -24.49
N ILE A 54 -38.92 29.96 -23.63
CA ILE A 54 -37.64 30.66 -23.51
C ILE A 54 -37.13 30.63 -22.07
N SER A 55 -35.81 30.53 -21.95
CA SER A 55 -35.06 30.71 -20.70
C SER A 55 -33.85 31.60 -20.99
N GLY A 56 -33.05 31.88 -19.97
CA GLY A 56 -31.78 32.57 -20.12
C GLY A 56 -31.25 33.02 -18.77
N GLY A 57 -30.18 33.81 -18.83
CA GLY A 57 -29.49 34.27 -17.64
C GLY A 57 -28.06 34.66 -17.95
N GLY A 58 -27.25 34.85 -16.91
CA GLY A 58 -25.80 35.02 -17.06
C GLY A 58 -25.17 33.83 -17.80
N SER A 59 -24.09 34.09 -18.55
CA SER A 59 -23.25 33.02 -19.10
C SER A 59 -22.33 32.45 -18.01
N GLY A 60 -21.71 31.30 -18.27
CA GLY A 60 -20.87 30.59 -17.30
C GLY A 60 -21.57 29.44 -16.59
N HIS A 61 -22.77 29.06 -17.03
CA HIS A 61 -23.52 27.92 -16.51
C HIS A 61 -23.71 26.83 -17.56
N GLU A 62 -22.97 26.90 -18.68
CA GLU A 62 -23.12 25.99 -19.80
C GLU A 62 -23.07 24.51 -19.33
N PRO A 63 -24.00 23.65 -19.81
CA PRO A 63 -24.91 23.88 -20.94
C PRO A 63 -26.13 24.76 -20.66
N SER A 64 -26.41 25.15 -19.41
CA SER A 64 -27.52 26.07 -19.08
C SER A 64 -27.26 27.47 -19.69
N HIS A 65 -28.13 28.05 -20.52
CA HIS A 65 -29.35 27.49 -21.11
C HIS A 65 -29.25 27.19 -22.61
N ALA A 66 -28.24 27.71 -23.30
CA ALA A 66 -28.11 27.58 -24.75
C ALA A 66 -28.03 26.12 -25.22
N GLY A 67 -27.39 25.25 -24.44
CA GLY A 67 -27.28 23.81 -24.74
C GLY A 67 -28.61 23.07 -24.60
N PHE A 68 -29.64 23.67 -24.00
CA PHE A 68 -30.97 23.09 -23.87
C PHE A 68 -31.98 23.57 -24.92
N VAL A 69 -31.52 24.36 -25.89
CA VAL A 69 -32.33 24.76 -27.04
C VAL A 69 -32.42 23.59 -28.02
N GLY A 70 -33.64 23.20 -28.40
CA GLY A 70 -33.89 22.03 -29.24
C GLY A 70 -35.31 21.50 -29.13
N HIS A 71 -35.66 20.57 -30.02
CA HIS A 71 -36.97 19.91 -29.98
C HIS A 71 -37.13 19.13 -28.66
N GLY A 72 -38.31 19.22 -28.03
CA GLY A 72 -38.61 18.60 -26.74
C GLY A 72 -38.14 19.38 -25.51
N MET A 73 -37.51 20.55 -25.66
CA MET A 73 -37.04 21.38 -24.54
C MET A 73 -37.22 22.89 -24.82
N LEU A 74 -36.16 23.73 -24.85
CA LEU A 74 -36.29 25.18 -25.06
C LEU A 74 -36.40 25.53 -26.54
N THR A 75 -37.24 26.52 -26.87
CA THR A 75 -37.31 27.11 -28.22
C THR A 75 -36.16 28.09 -28.46
N ALA A 76 -35.79 28.85 -27.43
CA ALA A 76 -34.64 29.74 -27.46
C ALA A 76 -34.08 30.00 -26.06
N ALA A 77 -32.82 30.43 -26.01
CA ALA A 77 -32.13 30.86 -24.80
C ALA A 77 -31.46 32.23 -25.02
N VAL A 78 -31.53 33.10 -24.02
CA VAL A 78 -30.93 34.44 -24.04
C VAL A 78 -29.71 34.47 -23.12
N ALA A 79 -28.54 34.72 -23.69
CA ALA A 79 -27.28 34.74 -22.95
C ALA A 79 -26.87 36.16 -22.54
N GLY A 80 -26.65 36.35 -21.25
CA GLY A 80 -26.13 37.56 -20.63
C GLY A 80 -24.62 37.71 -20.79
N HIS A 81 -23.99 38.50 -19.92
CA HIS A 81 -22.54 38.42 -19.73
C HIS A 81 -22.24 37.32 -18.70
N VAL A 82 -20.97 36.96 -18.50
CA VAL A 82 -20.60 35.97 -17.48
C VAL A 82 -21.15 36.43 -16.13
N PHE A 83 -22.00 35.59 -15.51
CA PHE A 83 -22.69 35.83 -14.24
C PHE A 83 -23.53 37.11 -14.15
N ALA A 84 -23.98 37.66 -15.29
CA ALA A 84 -24.86 38.82 -15.32
C ALA A 84 -26.02 38.61 -16.29
N SER A 85 -27.25 38.80 -15.79
CA SER A 85 -28.50 38.72 -16.55
C SER A 85 -28.41 39.38 -17.93
N PRO A 86 -29.03 38.81 -18.98
CA PRO A 86 -29.21 39.51 -20.24
C PRO A 86 -30.06 40.77 -20.01
N THR A 87 -29.86 41.76 -20.87
CA THR A 87 -30.67 42.97 -20.83
C THR A 87 -32.10 42.67 -21.29
N SER A 88 -33.07 43.42 -20.77
CA SER A 88 -34.47 43.30 -21.23
C SER A 88 -34.64 43.48 -22.74
N SER A 89 -33.74 44.22 -23.42
CA SER A 89 -33.76 44.40 -24.87
C SER A 89 -33.43 43.12 -25.63
N GLN A 90 -32.43 42.37 -25.16
CA GLN A 90 -32.07 41.06 -25.72
C GLN A 90 -33.22 40.06 -25.52
N VAL A 91 -33.82 40.05 -24.33
CA VAL A 91 -34.98 39.19 -24.04
C VAL A 91 -36.18 39.57 -24.91
N LEU A 92 -36.45 40.87 -25.09
CA LEU A 92 -37.51 41.36 -25.96
C LEU A 92 -37.27 40.97 -27.43
N SER A 93 -36.02 41.03 -27.89
CA SER A 93 -35.62 40.53 -29.22
C SER A 93 -35.93 39.05 -29.37
N CYS A 94 -35.62 38.23 -28.35
CA CYS A 94 -35.97 36.81 -28.31
C CYS A 94 -37.49 36.59 -28.38
N LEU A 95 -38.27 37.27 -27.53
CA LEU A 95 -39.74 37.16 -27.50
C LEU A 95 -40.37 37.48 -28.86
N ARG A 96 -39.94 38.57 -29.51
CA ARG A 96 -40.41 38.95 -30.85
C ARG A 96 -40.14 37.86 -31.89
N ARG A 97 -39.04 37.12 -31.74
CA ARG A 97 -38.64 36.05 -32.64
C ARG A 97 -39.47 34.78 -32.41
N VAL A 98 -39.65 34.38 -31.14
CA VAL A 98 -40.24 33.08 -30.77
C VAL A 98 -41.74 33.07 -30.52
N TYR A 99 -42.40 34.23 -30.40
CA TYR A 99 -43.80 34.28 -29.99
C TYR A 99 -44.72 33.51 -30.95
N SER A 100 -45.47 32.54 -30.41
CA SER A 100 -46.55 31.85 -31.13
C SER A 100 -47.86 32.63 -30.96
N GLU A 101 -48.48 33.04 -32.06
CA GLU A 101 -49.76 33.78 -31.98
C GLU A 101 -50.92 32.89 -31.50
N GLU A 102 -50.90 31.61 -31.88
CA GLU A 102 -51.96 30.65 -31.56
C GLU A 102 -51.78 30.06 -30.16
N HIS A 103 -50.57 29.56 -29.87
CA HIS A 103 -50.27 28.76 -28.68
C HIS A 103 -49.68 29.58 -27.53
N GLY A 104 -49.07 30.74 -27.81
CA GLY A 104 -48.42 31.59 -26.80
C GLY A 104 -46.99 31.15 -26.44
N THR A 105 -46.45 31.78 -25.40
CA THR A 105 -45.06 31.59 -24.95
C THR A 105 -44.98 31.54 -23.43
N ILE A 106 -44.18 30.61 -22.89
CA ILE A 106 -43.78 30.60 -21.49
C ILE A 106 -42.31 30.99 -21.32
N VAL A 107 -42.05 31.83 -20.33
CA VAL A 107 -40.72 32.25 -19.89
C VAL A 107 -40.40 31.53 -18.60
N LEU A 108 -39.39 30.66 -18.59
CA LEU A 108 -38.90 29.97 -17.41
C LEU A 108 -37.60 30.64 -16.98
N ILE A 109 -37.53 31.14 -15.75
CA ILE A 109 -36.35 31.91 -15.31
C ILE A 109 -35.92 31.54 -13.90
N MET A 110 -34.61 31.52 -13.67
CA MET A 110 -34.03 31.32 -12.35
C MET A 110 -34.36 32.52 -11.44
N ASN A 111 -34.59 32.27 -10.14
CA ASN A 111 -34.89 33.32 -9.18
C ASN A 111 -33.62 34.11 -8.78
N TYR A 112 -33.15 34.96 -9.68
CA TYR A 112 -32.19 36.02 -9.41
C TYR A 112 -32.81 37.36 -9.77
N THR A 113 -32.63 38.36 -8.91
CA THR A 113 -33.24 39.70 -9.09
C THR A 113 -33.00 40.30 -10.47
N GLY A 114 -31.77 40.17 -10.98
CA GLY A 114 -31.42 40.64 -12.32
C GLY A 114 -32.24 39.99 -13.42
N ASP A 115 -32.39 38.66 -13.36
CA ASP A 115 -33.13 37.88 -14.35
C ASP A 115 -34.63 38.17 -14.27
N VAL A 116 -35.22 38.11 -13.06
CA VAL A 116 -36.65 38.37 -12.84
C VAL A 116 -37.05 39.75 -13.36
N LEU A 117 -36.26 40.79 -13.07
CA LEU A 117 -36.57 42.15 -13.52
C LEU A 117 -36.37 42.35 -15.04
N ASN A 118 -35.28 41.84 -15.62
CA ASN A 118 -35.02 42.01 -17.06
C ASN A 118 -36.02 41.25 -17.92
N PHE A 119 -36.33 40.00 -17.55
CA PHE A 119 -37.31 39.19 -18.27
C PHE A 119 -38.73 39.71 -18.04
N GLY A 120 -39.10 40.06 -16.82
CA GLY A 120 -40.40 40.67 -16.52
C GLY A 120 -40.64 41.96 -17.31
N ARG A 121 -39.65 42.86 -17.34
CA ARG A 121 -39.72 44.09 -18.16
C ARG A 121 -39.89 43.77 -19.64
N ALA A 122 -39.19 42.76 -20.16
CA ALA A 122 -39.28 42.37 -21.57
C ALA A 122 -40.67 41.81 -21.92
N VAL A 123 -41.24 40.97 -21.04
CA VAL A 123 -42.60 40.43 -21.18
C VAL A 123 -43.64 41.56 -21.20
N GLU A 124 -43.59 42.46 -20.23
CA GLU A 124 -44.55 43.57 -20.15
C GLU A 124 -44.36 44.56 -21.31
N ARG A 125 -43.11 44.79 -21.75
CA ARG A 125 -42.84 45.60 -22.93
C ARG A 125 -43.38 44.95 -24.20
N PHE A 126 -43.24 43.64 -24.37
CA PHE A 126 -43.77 42.91 -25.52
C PHE A 126 -45.30 42.97 -25.55
N LYS A 127 -45.97 42.79 -24.40
CA LYS A 127 -47.43 42.97 -24.25
C LYS A 127 -47.86 44.36 -24.67
N SER A 128 -47.20 45.39 -24.15
CA SER A 128 -47.49 46.80 -24.48
C SER A 128 -47.29 47.10 -25.97
N GLU A 129 -46.20 46.62 -26.58
CA GLU A 129 -45.93 46.83 -28.01
C GLU A 129 -47.01 46.24 -28.92
N ARG A 130 -47.49 45.04 -28.61
CA ARG A 130 -48.53 44.36 -29.39
C ARG A 130 -49.87 45.08 -29.28
N VAL A 131 -50.24 45.52 -28.07
CA VAL A 131 -51.46 46.33 -27.85
C VAL A 131 -51.39 47.66 -28.60
N ASN A 132 -50.24 48.35 -28.55
CA ASN A 132 -50.04 49.62 -29.27
C ASN A 132 -50.06 49.46 -30.79
N GLN A 133 -49.81 48.26 -31.31
CA GLN A 133 -49.95 47.91 -32.73
C GLN A 133 -51.39 47.52 -33.11
N GLY A 134 -52.36 47.65 -32.19
CA GLY A 134 -53.76 47.26 -32.42
C GLY A 134 -54.00 45.75 -32.40
N LYS A 135 -53.05 44.95 -31.89
CA LYS A 135 -53.21 43.49 -31.75
C LYS A 135 -53.81 43.13 -30.40
N SER A 136 -54.34 41.90 -30.29
CA SER A 136 -54.77 41.33 -29.01
C SER A 136 -53.60 41.21 -28.02
N LEU A 137 -53.93 41.21 -26.73
CA LEU A 137 -52.95 41.03 -25.66
C LEU A 137 -52.24 39.67 -25.86
N PRO A 138 -50.91 39.63 -26.01
CA PRO A 138 -50.22 38.39 -26.33
C PRO A 138 -50.22 37.44 -25.13
N LYS A 139 -50.38 36.14 -25.41
CA LYS A 139 -50.38 35.07 -24.41
C LYS A 139 -48.94 34.75 -24.01
N VAL A 140 -48.41 35.51 -23.05
CA VAL A 140 -47.06 35.30 -22.49
C VAL A 140 -47.15 35.19 -20.98
N THR A 141 -46.71 34.06 -20.43
CA THR A 141 -46.61 33.82 -18.99
C THR A 141 -45.15 33.63 -18.57
N MET A 142 -44.84 33.97 -17.33
CA MET A 142 -43.51 33.80 -16.74
C MET A 142 -43.64 32.94 -15.48
N ALA A 143 -42.75 31.97 -15.30
CA ALA A 143 -42.62 31.18 -14.10
C ALA A 143 -41.18 31.27 -13.59
N VAL A 144 -41.02 31.47 -12.28
CA VAL A 144 -39.74 31.71 -11.62
C VAL A 144 -39.37 30.46 -10.82
N VAL A 145 -38.18 29.91 -11.07
CA VAL A 145 -37.68 28.70 -10.43
C VAL A 145 -36.85 29.06 -9.21
N GLY A 146 -37.25 28.57 -8.04
CA GLY A 146 -36.52 28.73 -6.76
C GLY A 146 -36.40 27.40 -6.04
N ASP A 147 -35.50 26.54 -6.51
CA ASP A 147 -35.30 25.17 -6.03
C ASP A 147 -34.21 25.05 -4.94
N ASP A 148 -33.32 26.04 -4.80
CA ASP A 148 -32.19 25.97 -3.88
C ASP A 148 -32.61 26.04 -2.40
N VAL A 149 -32.40 24.96 -1.65
CA VAL A 149 -32.63 24.90 -0.19
C VAL A 149 -31.39 25.27 0.63
N GLY A 150 -30.30 25.68 -0.01
CA GLY A 150 -29.06 26.18 0.61
C GLY A 150 -29.09 27.66 0.99
N VAL A 151 -30.27 28.23 1.24
CA VAL A 151 -30.46 29.66 1.54
C VAL A 151 -29.71 30.06 2.82
N VAL A 152 -28.93 31.14 2.75
CA VAL A 152 -28.07 31.61 3.85
C VAL A 152 -28.89 32.08 5.06
N ASN A 153 -30.03 32.73 4.82
CA ASN A 153 -30.91 33.23 5.86
C ASN A 153 -32.33 32.67 5.67
N PRO A 154 -32.88 31.89 6.62
CA PRO A 154 -34.23 31.35 6.53
C PRO A 154 -35.32 32.40 6.25
N LYS A 155 -35.11 33.65 6.66
CA LYS A 155 -36.03 34.78 6.38
C LYS A 155 -36.12 35.14 4.90
N ASP A 156 -35.12 34.78 4.10
CA ASP A 156 -35.14 35.04 2.67
C ASP A 156 -36.11 34.09 1.94
N ASP A 157 -36.50 32.96 2.56
CA ASP A 157 -37.51 32.01 2.07
C ASP A 157 -38.93 32.31 2.62
N GLU A 158 -39.08 33.33 3.48
CA GLU A 158 -40.38 33.78 4.00
C GLU A 158 -41.09 34.74 3.04
N GLU A 159 -42.40 34.91 3.20
CA GLU A 159 -43.22 35.81 2.40
C GLU A 159 -42.73 37.27 2.52
N GLY A 160 -42.23 37.83 1.42
CA GLY A 160 -41.62 39.17 1.35
C GLY A 160 -40.09 39.19 1.28
N GLY A 161 -39.42 38.04 1.39
CA GLY A 161 -37.99 37.86 1.11
C GLY A 161 -37.66 37.80 -0.39
N VAL A 162 -36.37 37.69 -0.74
CA VAL A 162 -35.93 37.53 -2.13
C VAL A 162 -36.23 36.13 -2.71
N GLY A 163 -36.58 35.17 -1.85
CA GLY A 163 -36.87 33.78 -2.21
C GLY A 163 -35.63 32.91 -2.39
N ARG A 164 -35.86 31.61 -2.57
CA ARG A 164 -34.83 30.60 -2.90
C ARG A 164 -34.22 30.87 -4.28
N ARG A 165 -32.91 30.69 -4.43
CA ARG A 165 -32.21 30.80 -5.73
C ARG A 165 -32.72 29.72 -6.69
N GLY A 166 -32.73 30.04 -7.98
CA GLY A 166 -32.95 29.05 -9.04
C GLY A 166 -31.63 28.43 -9.48
N ILE A 167 -31.48 27.11 -9.39
CA ILE A 167 -30.28 26.37 -9.77
C ILE A 167 -30.65 25.16 -10.63
N ALA A 168 -29.98 24.00 -10.45
CA ALA A 168 -30.05 22.86 -11.36
C ALA A 168 -31.47 22.30 -11.59
N GLY A 169 -32.41 22.48 -10.65
CA GLY A 169 -33.83 22.11 -10.81
C GLY A 169 -34.54 22.87 -11.94
N THR A 170 -34.02 24.02 -12.35
CA THR A 170 -34.46 24.75 -13.55
C THR A 170 -34.36 23.89 -14.80
N VAL A 171 -33.36 23.00 -14.88
CA VAL A 171 -33.16 22.11 -16.02
C VAL A 171 -34.30 21.09 -16.12
N LEU A 172 -34.74 20.50 -15.00
CA LEU A 172 -35.90 19.60 -14.96
C LEU A 172 -37.19 20.33 -15.35
N THR A 173 -37.36 21.57 -14.87
CA THR A 173 -38.51 22.43 -15.24
C THR A 173 -38.54 22.66 -16.75
N ASN A 174 -37.40 23.04 -17.35
CA ASN A 174 -37.27 23.23 -18.79
C ASN A 174 -37.58 21.95 -19.57
N LYS A 175 -37.09 20.79 -19.11
CA LYS A 175 -37.30 19.50 -19.76
C LYS A 175 -38.76 19.10 -19.77
N ILE A 176 -39.42 19.16 -18.62
CA ILE A 176 -40.79 18.68 -18.46
C ILE A 176 -41.78 19.63 -19.14
N ALA A 177 -41.61 20.93 -18.97
CA ALA A 177 -42.45 21.93 -19.65
C ALA A 177 -42.26 21.85 -21.18
N GLY A 178 -41.02 21.68 -21.65
CA GLY A 178 -40.71 21.57 -23.08
C GLY A 178 -41.28 20.31 -23.72
N ALA A 179 -41.21 19.17 -23.02
CA ALA A 179 -41.85 17.93 -23.46
C ALA A 179 -43.37 18.05 -23.48
N CYS A 180 -43.98 18.74 -22.51
CA CYS A 180 -45.42 18.99 -22.49
C CYS A 180 -45.85 19.82 -23.70
N ALA A 181 -45.11 20.88 -24.03
CA ALA A 181 -45.36 21.69 -25.22
C ALA A 181 -45.17 20.88 -26.51
N ALA A 182 -44.10 20.09 -26.60
CA ALA A 182 -43.82 19.23 -27.76
C ALA A 182 -44.89 18.15 -27.97
N SER A 183 -45.57 17.74 -26.90
CA SER A 183 -46.70 16.83 -26.93
C SER A 183 -48.04 17.51 -27.28
N GLY A 184 -48.02 18.80 -27.65
CA GLY A 184 -49.22 19.57 -27.99
C GLY A 184 -49.98 20.14 -26.80
N GLY A 185 -49.35 20.22 -25.63
CA GLY A 185 -49.93 20.84 -24.44
C GLY A 185 -50.25 22.32 -24.66
N THR A 186 -51.40 22.76 -24.14
CA THR A 186 -51.79 24.18 -24.14
C THR A 186 -50.90 25.00 -23.20
N LEU A 187 -50.84 26.33 -23.38
CA LEU A 187 -50.06 27.21 -22.50
C LEU A 187 -50.40 27.03 -21.02
N GLU A 188 -51.68 26.80 -20.71
CA GLU A 188 -52.15 26.56 -19.35
C GLU A 188 -51.62 25.23 -18.79
N GLN A 189 -51.66 24.15 -19.57
CA GLN A 189 -51.11 22.85 -19.16
C GLN A 189 -49.59 22.88 -18.99
N VAL A 190 -48.88 23.56 -19.91
CA VAL A 190 -47.43 23.75 -19.83
C VAL A 190 -47.06 24.56 -18.59
N LYS A 191 -47.84 25.60 -18.28
CA LYS A 191 -47.66 26.40 -17.07
C LYS A 191 -47.92 25.56 -15.81
N GLN A 192 -49.01 24.82 -15.76
CA GLN A 192 -49.38 23.98 -14.61
C GLN A 192 -48.30 22.93 -14.31
N VAL A 193 -47.78 22.24 -15.33
CA VAL A 193 -46.71 21.26 -15.12
C VAL A 193 -45.40 21.93 -14.71
N ALA A 194 -45.08 23.11 -15.25
CA ALA A 194 -43.91 23.87 -14.82
C ALA A 194 -44.03 24.29 -13.34
N GLU A 195 -45.17 24.82 -12.92
CA GLU A 195 -45.44 25.22 -11.53
C GLU A 195 -45.42 24.03 -10.57
N TYR A 196 -45.91 22.85 -11.01
CA TYR A 196 -45.77 21.62 -10.24
C TYR A 196 -44.28 21.29 -10.03
N VAL A 197 -43.48 21.25 -11.09
CA VAL A 197 -42.05 20.91 -10.98
C VAL A 197 -41.31 21.92 -10.10
N ILE A 198 -41.58 23.22 -10.26
CA ILE A 198 -40.98 24.28 -9.45
C ILE A 198 -41.28 24.09 -7.96
N SER A 199 -42.53 23.75 -7.61
CA SER A 199 -42.95 23.57 -6.22
C SER A 199 -42.48 22.25 -5.58
N HIS A 200 -42.06 21.28 -6.37
CA HIS A 200 -41.67 19.93 -5.92
C HIS A 200 -40.20 19.60 -6.19
N THR A 201 -39.37 20.58 -6.58
CA THR A 201 -37.94 20.40 -6.84
C THR A 201 -37.11 21.11 -5.78
N PHE A 202 -36.13 20.40 -5.22
CA PHE A 202 -35.29 20.88 -4.13
C PHE A 202 -33.84 20.52 -4.38
N THR A 203 -32.96 21.52 -4.33
CA THR A 203 -31.56 21.37 -4.72
C THR A 203 -30.62 21.94 -3.67
N ILE A 204 -29.46 21.32 -3.47
CA ILE A 204 -28.37 21.91 -2.70
C ILE A 204 -27.02 21.60 -3.34
N GLY A 205 -26.13 22.59 -3.34
CA GLY A 205 -24.75 22.47 -3.83
C GLY A 205 -23.72 22.25 -2.72
N CYS A 206 -22.57 21.70 -3.09
CA CYS A 206 -21.35 21.68 -2.29
C CYS A 206 -20.17 22.02 -3.21
N ALA A 207 -19.45 23.08 -2.87
CA ALA A 207 -18.25 23.51 -3.58
C ALA A 207 -17.00 23.19 -2.76
N LEU A 208 -16.00 22.57 -3.39
CA LEU A 208 -14.66 22.38 -2.83
C LEU A 208 -13.84 23.66 -2.90
N ASN A 209 -14.19 24.57 -3.82
CA ASN A 209 -13.68 25.94 -3.90
C ASN A 209 -14.57 26.77 -4.83
N ALA A 210 -14.39 28.08 -4.84
CA ALA A 210 -15.02 28.95 -5.83
C ALA A 210 -14.43 28.74 -7.23
N ALA A 211 -15.16 29.20 -8.25
CA ALA A 211 -14.65 29.28 -9.61
C ALA A 211 -13.98 30.61 -9.91
N SER A 212 -12.92 30.55 -10.71
CA SER A 212 -12.31 31.74 -11.30
C SER A 212 -13.21 32.31 -12.39
N VAL A 213 -13.45 33.62 -12.37
CA VAL A 213 -14.24 34.33 -13.36
C VAL A 213 -13.31 34.89 -14.45
N PRO A 214 -13.53 34.58 -15.76
CA PRO A 214 -12.72 35.12 -16.86
C PRO A 214 -12.57 36.64 -16.79
N GLY A 215 -11.32 37.12 -16.72
CA GLY A 215 -11.00 38.54 -16.61
C GLY A 215 -11.11 39.16 -15.20
N GLN A 216 -11.63 38.44 -14.21
CA GLN A 216 -11.76 38.93 -12.82
C GLN A 216 -11.01 38.05 -11.80
N GLY A 217 -10.66 36.81 -12.15
CA GLY A 217 -9.97 35.88 -11.27
C GLY A 217 -10.89 35.25 -10.22
N MET A 218 -10.33 34.76 -9.12
CA MET A 218 -11.10 34.16 -8.02
C MET A 218 -11.70 35.25 -7.13
N PRO A 219 -13.05 35.39 -7.05
CA PRO A 219 -13.67 36.39 -6.19
C PRO A 219 -13.51 36.07 -4.69
N ARG A 220 -13.31 34.79 -4.36
CA ARG A 220 -13.08 34.27 -3.00
C ARG A 220 -12.36 32.94 -3.07
N THR A 221 -11.75 32.51 -1.97
CA THR A 221 -11.08 31.21 -1.85
C THR A 221 -11.47 30.53 -0.55
N LEU A 222 -11.52 29.20 -0.55
CA LEU A 222 -11.59 28.37 0.64
C LEU A 222 -10.19 27.90 1.07
N GLY A 223 -10.02 27.59 2.36
CA GLY A 223 -8.81 26.94 2.87
C GLY A 223 -8.56 25.56 2.25
N GLU A 224 -7.34 25.02 2.37
CA GLU A 224 -6.95 23.76 1.73
C GLU A 224 -7.84 22.56 2.09
N ASN A 225 -8.36 22.54 3.33
CA ASN A 225 -9.26 21.50 3.83
C ASN A 225 -10.70 21.99 4.01
N GLU A 226 -11.08 23.13 3.42
CA GLU A 226 -12.39 23.75 3.63
C GLU A 226 -13.29 23.56 2.39
N ILE A 227 -14.54 23.19 2.63
CA ILE A 227 -15.62 23.11 1.64
C ILE A 227 -16.75 24.04 2.04
N GLU A 228 -17.61 24.42 1.09
CA GLU A 228 -18.76 25.29 1.35
C GLU A 228 -20.04 24.65 0.84
N ILE A 229 -20.98 24.44 1.76
CA ILE A 229 -22.29 23.86 1.51
C ILE A 229 -23.27 25.00 1.17
N GLY A 230 -24.02 24.83 0.10
CA GLY A 230 -24.97 25.79 -0.42
C GLY A 230 -24.33 26.94 -1.20
N MET A 231 -23.06 26.85 -1.62
CA MET A 231 -22.47 27.87 -2.50
C MET A 231 -23.32 28.03 -3.77
N GLY A 232 -23.63 29.27 -4.13
CA GLY A 232 -24.42 29.59 -5.33
C GLY A 232 -23.60 29.42 -6.62
N ILE A 233 -24.30 29.31 -7.75
CA ILE A 233 -23.69 29.08 -9.06
C ILE A 233 -22.84 30.26 -9.57
N HIS A 234 -22.94 31.45 -8.96
CA HIS A 234 -22.12 32.63 -9.26
C HIS A 234 -21.07 32.92 -8.17
N ASN A 235 -20.69 31.92 -7.37
CA ASN A 235 -19.81 32.05 -6.19
C ASN A 235 -20.43 32.79 -4.99
N GLU A 236 -21.76 32.93 -4.94
CA GLU A 236 -22.42 33.49 -3.76
C GLU A 236 -22.17 32.62 -2.53
N PRO A 237 -22.04 33.22 -1.33
CA PRO A 237 -21.90 32.45 -0.11
C PRO A 237 -22.95 31.37 0.04
N GLY A 238 -22.47 30.21 0.50
CA GLY A 238 -23.32 29.17 1.03
C GLY A 238 -23.71 29.44 2.47
N PHE A 239 -24.60 28.59 3.00
CA PHE A 239 -25.06 28.75 4.37
C PHE A 239 -24.01 28.29 5.39
N GLU A 240 -23.05 27.45 4.98
CA GLU A 240 -22.07 26.89 5.91
C GLU A 240 -20.73 26.53 5.24
N LYS A 241 -19.63 26.79 5.95
CA LYS A 241 -18.31 26.30 5.61
C LYS A 241 -17.86 25.25 6.62
N LYS A 242 -17.26 24.17 6.14
CA LYS A 242 -16.83 23.03 6.97
C LYS A 242 -15.49 22.47 6.48
N GLU A 243 -14.84 21.71 7.35
CA GLU A 243 -13.72 20.87 6.95
C GLU A 243 -14.21 19.75 6.02
N ILE A 244 -13.43 19.42 5.00
CA ILE A 244 -13.70 18.30 4.10
C ILE A 244 -13.74 16.97 4.87
N LYS A 245 -14.71 16.12 4.54
CA LYS A 245 -14.91 14.78 5.10
C LYS A 245 -15.00 13.75 3.98
N PRO A 246 -14.95 12.44 4.28
CA PRO A 246 -15.25 11.40 3.31
C PRO A 246 -16.56 11.65 2.54
N ALA A 247 -16.60 11.27 1.26
CA ALA A 247 -17.68 11.62 0.35
C ALA A 247 -19.05 11.11 0.79
N ASP A 248 -19.11 9.93 1.43
CA ASP A 248 -20.32 9.36 2.03
C ASP A 248 -20.92 10.30 3.08
N VAL A 249 -20.09 10.93 3.92
CA VAL A 249 -20.54 11.90 4.93
C VAL A 249 -21.04 13.20 4.29
N ILE A 250 -20.32 13.72 3.28
CA ILE A 250 -20.71 14.95 2.59
C ILE A 250 -22.05 14.75 1.86
N VAL A 251 -22.16 13.69 1.05
CA VAL A 251 -23.36 13.41 0.26
C VAL A 251 -24.56 13.12 1.17
N GLN A 252 -24.35 12.40 2.28
CA GLN A 252 -25.37 12.21 3.31
C GLN A 252 -25.88 13.55 3.84
N GLY A 253 -24.97 14.46 4.20
CA GLY A 253 -25.33 15.80 4.66
C GLY A 253 -26.15 16.60 3.64
N LEU A 254 -25.83 16.49 2.35
CA LEU A 254 -26.59 17.17 1.29
C LEU A 254 -28.01 16.61 1.14
N VAL A 255 -28.16 15.29 1.08
CA VAL A 255 -29.47 14.64 0.96
C VAL A 255 -30.30 14.89 2.22
N ASP A 256 -29.69 14.79 3.40
CA ASP A 256 -30.33 15.09 4.68
C ASP A 256 -30.83 16.52 4.75
N HIS A 257 -30.06 17.49 4.25
CA HIS A 257 -30.48 18.89 4.24
C HIS A 257 -31.72 19.10 3.37
N ILE A 258 -31.76 18.47 2.18
CA ILE A 258 -32.95 18.52 1.32
C ILE A 258 -34.15 17.91 2.04
N ILE A 259 -34.03 16.66 2.52
CA ILE A 259 -35.14 15.92 3.14
C ILE A 259 -35.63 16.61 4.42
N ASN A 260 -34.74 17.28 5.15
CA ASN A 260 -35.09 17.96 6.39
C ASN A 260 -35.66 19.37 6.20
N SER A 261 -35.52 19.95 5.01
CA SER A 261 -36.08 21.27 4.70
C SER A 261 -37.61 21.28 4.81
N GLN A 262 -38.17 22.40 5.27
CA GLN A 262 -39.63 22.57 5.34
C GLN A 262 -40.32 22.44 3.98
N PRO A 263 -39.78 23.02 2.88
CA PRO A 263 -40.39 22.88 1.55
C PRO A 263 -40.46 21.43 1.07
N PHE A 264 -39.45 20.60 1.34
CA PHE A 264 -39.50 19.18 0.98
C PHE A 264 -40.52 18.42 1.82
N LYS A 265 -40.55 18.66 3.14
CA LYS A 265 -41.47 17.99 4.08
C LYS A 265 -42.94 18.31 3.82
N SER A 266 -43.25 19.48 3.25
CA SER A 266 -44.63 19.87 2.98
C SER A 266 -45.26 19.13 1.80
N CYS A 267 -44.46 18.55 0.91
CA CYS A 267 -44.93 17.87 -0.30
C CYS A 267 -44.43 16.41 -0.45
N SER A 268 -43.83 15.81 0.58
CA SER A 268 -43.27 14.46 0.52
C SER A 268 -43.60 13.59 1.73
N SER A 269 -43.36 12.29 1.59
CA SER A 269 -43.42 11.28 2.64
C SER A 269 -42.17 10.37 2.57
N ASN A 270 -41.98 9.53 3.58
CA ASN A 270 -40.89 8.55 3.64
C ASN A 270 -41.00 7.40 2.60
N LYS A 271 -41.97 7.45 1.69
CA LYS A 271 -42.14 6.50 0.58
C LYS A 271 -42.30 7.20 -0.77
N SER A 272 -42.10 8.52 -0.80
CA SER A 272 -42.29 9.32 -2.01
C SER A 272 -41.36 8.87 -3.12
N ARG A 273 -41.91 8.85 -4.33
CA ARG A 273 -41.16 8.65 -5.56
C ARG A 273 -40.38 9.92 -5.89
N VAL A 274 -39.13 9.78 -6.31
CA VAL A 274 -38.28 10.92 -6.65
C VAL A 274 -37.52 10.69 -7.96
N ALA A 275 -37.29 11.76 -8.71
CA ALA A 275 -36.22 11.82 -9.69
C ALA A 275 -35.02 12.53 -9.07
N ILE A 276 -33.82 11.95 -9.23
CA ILE A 276 -32.57 12.48 -8.70
C ILE A 276 -31.75 13.07 -9.85
N LEU A 277 -31.28 14.30 -9.68
CA LEU A 277 -30.32 14.93 -10.60
C LEU A 277 -29.05 15.29 -9.82
N VAL A 278 -27.96 14.60 -10.14
CA VAL A 278 -26.61 14.86 -9.64
C VAL A 278 -25.86 15.66 -10.68
N ASN A 279 -25.65 16.94 -10.38
CA ASN A 279 -25.12 17.93 -11.29
C ASN A 279 -23.67 18.30 -10.94
N ASN A 280 -22.81 18.28 -11.96
CA ASN A 280 -21.43 18.76 -11.87
C ASN A 280 -21.40 20.29 -11.97
N LEU A 281 -20.79 20.97 -10.99
CA LEU A 281 -20.64 22.43 -10.99
C LEU A 281 -19.52 22.90 -11.95
N GLY A 282 -18.74 21.97 -12.51
CA GLY A 282 -17.92 22.20 -13.70
C GLY A 282 -16.55 21.53 -13.67
N ALA A 283 -15.92 21.40 -12.50
CA ALA A 283 -14.56 20.87 -12.37
C ALA A 283 -14.44 19.58 -11.54
N THR A 284 -15.55 18.88 -11.27
CA THR A 284 -15.54 17.56 -10.62
C THR A 284 -15.28 16.47 -11.65
N SER A 285 -14.42 15.48 -11.35
CA SER A 285 -14.10 14.41 -12.31
C SER A 285 -15.28 13.45 -12.49
N ASN A 286 -15.35 12.78 -13.65
CA ASN A 286 -16.39 11.76 -13.89
C ASN A 286 -16.26 10.56 -12.93
N LEU A 287 -15.04 10.28 -12.43
CA LEU A 287 -14.79 9.27 -11.39
C LEU A 287 -15.52 9.65 -10.10
N GLU A 288 -15.35 10.89 -9.64
CA GLU A 288 -16.03 11.41 -8.45
C GLU A 288 -17.55 11.52 -8.67
N MET A 289 -18.00 11.95 -9.85
CA MET A 289 -19.43 11.98 -10.19
C MET A 289 -20.07 10.61 -10.07
N GLY A 290 -19.39 9.53 -10.49
CA GLY A 290 -19.85 8.16 -10.31
C GLY A 290 -20.07 7.79 -8.84
N LEU A 291 -19.10 8.14 -7.97
CA LEU A 291 -19.20 7.93 -6.53
C LEU A 291 -20.35 8.73 -5.91
N VAL A 292 -20.46 10.02 -6.20
CA VAL A 292 -21.54 10.88 -5.68
C VAL A 292 -22.91 10.37 -6.13
N THR A 293 -23.02 9.88 -7.38
CA THR A 293 -24.27 9.32 -7.90
C THR A 293 -24.68 8.07 -7.16
N LYS A 294 -23.76 7.12 -6.95
CA LYS A 294 -23.98 5.91 -6.15
C LYS A 294 -24.49 6.28 -4.75
N LEU A 295 -23.77 7.15 -4.06
CA LEU A 295 -24.09 7.57 -2.70
C LEU A 295 -25.45 8.27 -2.62
N ALA A 296 -25.74 9.22 -3.51
CA ALA A 296 -27.01 9.94 -3.51
C ALA A 296 -28.22 8.99 -3.67
N VAL A 297 -28.09 7.97 -4.53
CA VAL A 297 -29.13 6.96 -4.74
C VAL A 297 -29.28 6.04 -3.52
N GLU A 298 -28.18 5.50 -2.99
CA GLU A 298 -28.20 4.61 -1.82
C GLU A 298 -28.75 5.33 -0.58
N ILE A 299 -28.33 6.57 -0.37
CA ILE A 299 -28.76 7.38 0.77
C ILE A 299 -30.24 7.75 0.65
N ALA A 300 -30.71 8.19 -0.53
CA ALA A 300 -32.13 8.43 -0.74
C ALA A 300 -32.98 7.18 -0.46
N LYS A 301 -32.53 5.99 -0.92
CA LYS A 301 -33.19 4.71 -0.61
C LYS A 301 -33.17 4.39 0.88
N SER A 302 -32.08 4.69 1.59
CA SER A 302 -31.97 4.48 3.04
C SER A 302 -32.96 5.32 3.85
N HIS A 303 -33.34 6.49 3.32
CA HIS A 303 -34.41 7.35 3.85
C HIS A 303 -35.83 6.92 3.44
N GLY A 304 -35.96 5.80 2.73
CA GLY A 304 -37.24 5.24 2.27
C GLY A 304 -37.78 5.85 0.97
N LEU A 305 -37.10 6.84 0.38
CA LEU A 305 -37.47 7.39 -0.93
C LEU A 305 -37.30 6.33 -2.02
N LYS A 306 -38.06 6.49 -3.12
CA LYS A 306 -38.00 5.60 -4.28
C LYS A 306 -37.44 6.35 -5.50
N PRO A 307 -36.14 6.23 -5.80
CA PRO A 307 -35.56 6.84 -7.00
C PRO A 307 -36.10 6.15 -8.26
N GLU A 308 -36.94 6.86 -9.02
CA GLU A 308 -37.53 6.37 -10.27
C GLU A 308 -36.64 6.70 -11.47
N ARG A 309 -35.96 7.86 -11.45
CA ARG A 309 -35.02 8.31 -12.49
C ARG A 309 -33.79 8.91 -11.84
N VAL A 310 -32.63 8.69 -12.45
CA VAL A 310 -31.36 9.24 -12.00
C VAL A 310 -30.65 9.87 -13.20
N PHE A 311 -30.31 11.14 -13.05
CA PHE A 311 -29.52 11.89 -14.02
C PHE A 311 -28.20 12.26 -13.35
N SER A 312 -27.08 12.02 -14.04
CA SER A 312 -25.75 12.37 -13.55
C SER A 312 -24.91 12.94 -14.68
N GLY A 313 -24.32 14.11 -14.46
CA GLY A 313 -23.60 14.83 -15.50
C GLY A 313 -23.52 16.33 -15.28
N THR A 314 -23.20 17.07 -16.34
CA THR A 314 -23.02 18.52 -16.31
C THR A 314 -24.23 19.21 -16.92
N PHE A 315 -25.11 19.77 -16.09
CA PHE A 315 -26.38 20.36 -16.51
C PHE A 315 -26.46 21.87 -16.25
N MET A 316 -25.92 22.32 -15.12
CA MET A 316 -25.82 23.73 -14.76
C MET A 316 -24.54 23.95 -13.97
N THR A 317 -23.53 24.51 -14.63
CA THR A 317 -22.22 24.75 -14.03
C THR A 317 -22.18 26.07 -13.25
N GLY A 318 -21.11 26.30 -12.52
CA GLY A 318 -20.62 27.62 -12.11
C GLY A 318 -19.20 27.78 -12.65
N LEU A 319 -19.03 27.89 -13.97
CA LEU A 319 -17.76 27.83 -14.68
C LEU A 319 -16.98 26.54 -14.35
N ALA A 320 -15.73 26.65 -13.91
CA ALA A 320 -14.90 25.53 -13.49
C ALA A 320 -14.93 25.36 -11.95
N MET A 321 -16.10 25.45 -11.34
CA MET A 321 -16.28 25.25 -9.89
C MET A 321 -16.08 23.77 -9.56
N PRO A 322 -15.08 23.41 -8.72
CA PRO A 322 -14.96 22.04 -8.24
C PRO A 322 -16.05 21.81 -7.20
N GLY A 323 -17.02 20.95 -7.52
CA GLY A 323 -18.19 20.72 -6.68
C GLY A 323 -19.35 20.05 -7.41
N VAL A 324 -20.37 19.72 -6.64
CA VAL A 324 -21.58 19.03 -7.11
C VAL A 324 -22.83 19.68 -6.54
N SER A 325 -23.98 19.52 -7.20
CA SER A 325 -25.27 19.73 -6.58
C SER A 325 -26.17 18.51 -6.73
N ILE A 326 -27.01 18.28 -5.72
CA ILE A 326 -28.01 17.19 -5.72
C ILE A 326 -29.38 17.84 -5.74
N THR A 327 -30.20 17.38 -6.67
CA THR A 327 -31.59 17.81 -6.84
C THR A 327 -32.51 16.62 -6.63
N LEU A 328 -33.55 16.78 -5.82
CA LEU A 328 -34.65 15.83 -5.69
C LEU A 328 -35.93 16.48 -6.23
N LEU A 329 -36.53 15.88 -7.25
CA LEU A 329 -37.88 16.19 -7.71
C LEU A 329 -38.84 15.16 -7.14
N VAL A 330 -39.78 15.59 -6.31
CA VAL A 330 -40.85 14.73 -5.76
C VAL A 330 -41.90 14.48 -6.84
N LEU A 331 -42.11 13.20 -7.15
CA LEU A 331 -43.05 12.75 -8.18
C LEU A 331 -44.44 12.52 -7.55
N PRO A 332 -45.53 12.72 -8.32
CA PRO A 332 -46.88 12.58 -7.80
C PRO A 332 -47.12 11.20 -7.19
N ASP A 333 -47.96 11.13 -6.15
CA ASP A 333 -48.41 9.86 -5.56
C ASP A 333 -49.55 9.22 -6.38
N ASP A 334 -50.39 10.03 -7.04
CA ASP A 334 -51.40 9.52 -7.97
C ASP A 334 -50.73 8.84 -9.18
N GLU A 335 -51.15 7.62 -9.49
CA GLU A 335 -50.54 6.82 -10.57
C GLU A 335 -50.70 7.45 -11.94
N LYS A 336 -51.82 8.12 -12.22
CA LYS A 336 -52.05 8.73 -13.53
C LYS A 336 -51.18 9.97 -13.69
N GLU A 337 -51.12 10.81 -12.66
CA GLU A 337 -50.25 11.99 -12.65
C GLU A 337 -48.77 11.61 -12.70
N PHE A 338 -48.37 10.56 -11.97
CA PHE A 338 -47.02 9.99 -12.02
C PHE A 338 -46.66 9.53 -13.44
N ASN A 339 -47.50 8.71 -14.07
CA ASN A 339 -47.27 8.20 -15.42
C ASN A 339 -47.22 9.33 -16.45
N ASN A 340 -48.05 10.36 -16.28
CA ASN A 340 -47.99 11.55 -17.15
C ASN A 340 -46.66 12.28 -16.97
N LEU A 341 -46.26 12.60 -15.74
CA LEU A 341 -45.03 13.36 -15.49
C LEU A 341 -43.78 12.60 -15.92
N ILE A 342 -43.71 11.29 -15.63
CA ILE A 342 -42.57 10.46 -15.99
C ILE A 342 -42.44 10.31 -17.50
N SER A 343 -43.56 10.23 -18.24
CA SER A 343 -43.54 10.20 -19.70
C SER A 343 -42.93 11.47 -20.29
N LEU A 344 -43.17 12.64 -19.68
CA LEU A 344 -42.58 13.91 -20.10
C LEU A 344 -41.08 13.98 -19.79
N ILE A 345 -40.66 13.43 -18.65
CA ILE A 345 -39.25 13.32 -18.29
C ILE A 345 -38.51 12.43 -19.30
N ASP A 346 -39.07 11.27 -19.62
CA ASP A 346 -38.47 10.23 -20.47
C ASP A 346 -38.53 10.54 -21.96
N GLN A 347 -39.40 11.46 -22.39
CA GLN A 347 -39.44 11.87 -23.80
C GLN A 347 -38.08 12.38 -24.26
N PRO A 348 -37.51 11.87 -25.36
CA PRO A 348 -36.24 12.34 -25.85
C PRO A 348 -36.26 13.82 -26.22
N ALA A 349 -35.22 14.56 -25.85
CA ALA A 349 -34.96 15.93 -26.31
C ALA A 349 -33.79 15.94 -27.29
N GLN A 350 -33.92 16.73 -28.36
CA GLN A 350 -32.87 16.95 -29.36
C GLN A 350 -32.11 18.23 -29.04
N CYS A 351 -31.39 18.23 -27.92
CA CYS A 351 -30.52 19.34 -27.50
C CYS A 351 -29.22 18.80 -26.90
N PRO A 352 -28.08 19.46 -27.11
CA PRO A 352 -26.76 18.93 -26.71
C PRO A 352 -26.55 18.85 -25.20
N GLY A 353 -27.30 19.61 -24.40
CA GLY A 353 -27.16 19.66 -22.95
C GLY A 353 -27.94 18.58 -22.19
N TRP A 354 -28.87 17.85 -22.84
CA TRP A 354 -29.74 16.88 -22.16
C TRP A 354 -29.33 15.43 -22.44
N ILE A 355 -29.36 14.60 -21.40
CA ILE A 355 -29.05 13.16 -21.48
C ILE A 355 -30.38 12.39 -21.60
N ASN A 356 -30.58 11.71 -22.72
CA ASN A 356 -31.81 10.95 -23.02
C ASN A 356 -31.88 9.56 -22.36
N GLN A 357 -30.89 9.18 -21.54
CA GLN A 357 -30.88 7.94 -20.76
C GLN A 357 -31.23 8.26 -19.31
N SER A 358 -32.36 7.76 -18.83
CA SER A 358 -32.93 8.10 -17.51
C SER A 358 -33.23 6.88 -16.63
N HIS A 359 -33.20 5.67 -17.18
CA HIS A 359 -33.67 4.47 -16.48
C HIS A 359 -32.67 3.97 -15.43
N VAL A 360 -33.17 3.76 -14.22
CA VAL A 360 -32.47 3.00 -13.18
C VAL A 360 -32.61 1.52 -13.51
N VAL A 361 -31.61 0.96 -14.18
CA VAL A 361 -31.50 -0.50 -14.33
C VAL A 361 -30.73 -1.02 -13.12
N ASP A 362 -31.27 -2.05 -12.45
CA ASP A 362 -30.48 -2.81 -11.48
C ASP A 362 -29.37 -3.53 -12.25
N ALA A 363 -28.14 -3.00 -12.16
CA ALA A 363 -26.97 -3.55 -12.82
C ALA A 363 -26.51 -4.88 -12.19
N GLY A 364 -27.21 -5.39 -11.17
CA GLY A 364 -26.88 -6.61 -10.44
C GLY A 364 -27.11 -7.93 -11.18
N SER A 365 -27.58 -7.94 -12.43
CA SER A 365 -27.67 -9.20 -13.20
C SER A 365 -26.28 -9.63 -13.66
N THR A 366 -25.58 -10.43 -12.85
CA THR A 366 -24.33 -11.07 -13.24
C THR A 366 -24.61 -12.15 -14.28
N ASP A 367 -24.09 -11.97 -15.48
CA ASP A 367 -24.03 -13.04 -16.48
C ASP A 367 -22.95 -14.05 -16.07
N GLU A 368 -23.36 -15.21 -15.57
CA GLU A 368 -22.43 -16.25 -15.11
C GLU A 368 -21.55 -16.83 -16.24
N LEU A 369 -21.89 -16.57 -17.51
CA LEU A 369 -21.15 -17.06 -18.69
C LEU A 369 -19.76 -16.43 -18.88
N ALA A 370 -19.42 -15.37 -18.15
CA ALA A 370 -18.12 -14.68 -18.29
C ALA A 370 -16.95 -15.38 -17.57
N LYS A 371 -17.20 -16.41 -16.75
CA LYS A 371 -16.12 -17.18 -16.09
C LYS A 371 -15.59 -18.22 -17.06
N GLY A 372 -14.36 -18.02 -17.55
CA GLY A 372 -13.62 -19.05 -18.28
C GLY A 372 -13.51 -20.36 -17.48
N PRO A 373 -13.09 -21.47 -18.10
CA PRO A 373 -12.97 -22.75 -17.40
C PRO A 373 -12.07 -22.59 -16.17
N VAL A 374 -12.64 -22.81 -14.99
CA VAL A 374 -11.88 -22.90 -13.74
C VAL A 374 -10.92 -24.07 -13.93
N VAL A 375 -9.62 -23.79 -14.03
CA VAL A 375 -8.59 -24.83 -14.09
C VAL A 375 -8.73 -25.65 -12.80
N SER A 376 -9.18 -26.90 -12.92
CA SER A 376 -9.30 -27.79 -11.78
C SER A 376 -7.91 -28.25 -11.35
N PHE A 377 -7.48 -27.89 -10.16
CA PHE A 377 -6.25 -28.40 -9.54
C PHE A 377 -6.57 -28.95 -8.15
N THR A 378 -5.69 -29.81 -7.64
CA THR A 378 -5.76 -30.28 -6.24
C THR A 378 -4.83 -29.41 -5.41
N PRO A 379 -5.33 -28.65 -4.43
CA PRO A 379 -4.46 -27.91 -3.52
C PRO A 379 -3.47 -28.81 -2.81
N THR A 380 -2.23 -28.34 -2.69
CA THR A 380 -1.18 -29.04 -1.97
C THR A 380 -0.30 -28.04 -1.25
N SER A 381 0.26 -28.46 -0.11
CA SER A 381 1.15 -27.66 0.73
C SER A 381 2.61 -28.05 0.45
N ASP A 382 3.50 -27.06 0.41
CA ASP A 382 4.95 -27.28 0.42
C ASP A 382 5.62 -26.20 1.28
N ALA A 383 6.29 -26.64 2.35
CA ALA A 383 6.86 -25.74 3.35
C ALA A 383 7.98 -24.83 2.81
N THR A 384 8.61 -25.20 1.69
CA THR A 384 9.62 -24.38 1.03
C THR A 384 8.94 -23.25 0.26
N TRP A 385 7.93 -23.58 -0.56
CA TRP A 385 7.14 -22.59 -1.29
C TRP A 385 6.45 -21.59 -0.37
N GLU A 386 5.77 -22.07 0.68
CA GLU A 386 5.08 -21.22 1.65
C GLU A 386 6.05 -20.23 2.32
N ARG A 387 7.26 -20.69 2.65
CA ARG A 387 8.31 -19.84 3.23
C ARG A 387 8.83 -18.81 2.23
N VAL A 388 9.06 -19.21 0.98
CA VAL A 388 9.53 -18.30 -0.08
C VAL A 388 8.48 -17.22 -0.36
N ILE A 389 7.21 -17.59 -0.51
CA ILE A 389 6.10 -16.66 -0.72
C ILE A 389 5.98 -15.66 0.44
N GLU A 390 6.01 -16.16 1.68
CA GLU A 390 5.94 -15.30 2.87
C GLU A 390 7.13 -14.34 2.96
N THR A 391 8.33 -14.80 2.59
CA THR A 391 9.55 -13.97 2.62
C THR A 391 9.50 -12.88 1.55
N ALA A 392 9.12 -13.23 0.32
CA ALA A 392 8.92 -12.26 -0.75
C ALA A 392 7.86 -11.21 -0.41
N TYR A 393 6.73 -11.63 0.19
CA TYR A 393 5.68 -10.73 0.65
C TYR A 393 6.20 -9.73 1.68
N LYS A 394 6.89 -10.18 2.73
CA LYS A 394 7.43 -9.28 3.78
C LYS A 394 8.46 -8.30 3.22
N SER A 395 9.34 -8.76 2.33
CA SER A 395 10.33 -7.91 1.68
C SER A 395 9.66 -6.82 0.82
N VAL A 396 8.62 -7.18 0.04
CA VAL A 396 7.84 -6.21 -0.75
C VAL A 396 7.10 -5.22 0.15
N VAL A 397 6.50 -5.65 1.26
CA VAL A 397 5.86 -4.75 2.24
C VAL A 397 6.84 -3.70 2.76
N ASN A 398 8.07 -4.10 3.07
CA ASN A 398 9.09 -3.20 3.61
C ASN A 398 9.64 -2.22 2.56
N GLU A 399 9.86 -2.69 1.33
CA GLU A 399 10.45 -1.90 0.24
C GLU A 399 9.40 -1.05 -0.52
N GLU A 400 8.10 -1.33 -0.38
CA GLU A 400 7.01 -0.64 -1.08
C GLU A 400 7.11 0.88 -1.04
N PRO A 401 7.33 1.54 0.13
CA PRO A 401 7.34 2.99 0.19
C PRO A 401 8.45 3.60 -0.68
N GLU A 402 9.61 2.94 -0.76
CA GLU A 402 10.73 3.39 -1.58
C GLU A 402 10.45 3.14 -3.06
N ILE A 403 9.88 1.99 -3.43
CA ILE A 403 9.49 1.67 -4.81
C ILE A 403 8.47 2.71 -5.32
N THR A 404 7.45 3.01 -4.52
CA THR A 404 6.45 4.04 -4.84
C THR A 404 7.09 5.43 -4.95
N ARG A 405 8.02 5.79 -4.05
CA ARG A 405 8.75 7.07 -4.14
C ARG A 405 9.58 7.18 -5.43
N LEU A 406 10.29 6.13 -5.82
CA LEU A 406 11.06 6.09 -7.08
C LEU A 406 10.14 6.27 -8.29
N ASP A 407 8.99 5.61 -8.28
CA ASP A 407 8.01 5.72 -9.35
C ASP A 407 7.28 7.06 -9.38
N GLN A 408 7.04 7.72 -8.24
CA GLN A 408 6.52 9.10 -8.23
C GLN A 408 7.47 10.10 -8.91
N ILE A 409 8.78 9.82 -8.87
CA ILE A 409 9.79 10.69 -9.48
C ILE A 409 9.87 10.48 -11.00
N MET A 410 9.69 9.24 -11.46
CA MET A 410 9.99 8.80 -12.84
C MET A 410 8.77 8.26 -13.61
N GLY A 411 7.61 8.13 -12.98
CA GLY A 411 6.40 7.50 -13.47
C GLY A 411 5.15 8.16 -12.88
N ASP A 412 4.13 7.37 -12.53
CA ASP A 412 2.88 7.84 -11.93
C ASP A 412 2.72 7.51 -10.45
N GLY A 413 3.69 6.80 -9.86
CA GLY A 413 3.76 6.62 -8.42
C GLY A 413 2.85 5.52 -7.89
N ASP A 414 2.53 4.53 -8.71
CA ASP A 414 1.68 3.39 -8.33
C ASP A 414 2.43 2.06 -8.27
N CYS A 415 3.66 1.99 -8.79
CA CYS A 415 4.39 0.73 -8.97
C CYS A 415 4.57 -0.08 -7.67
N GLY A 416 4.87 0.57 -6.54
CA GLY A 416 5.03 -0.12 -5.26
C GLY A 416 3.70 -0.68 -4.74
N GLN A 417 2.64 0.12 -4.75
CA GLN A 417 1.30 -0.30 -4.35
C GLN A 417 0.76 -1.45 -5.22
N VAL A 418 0.97 -1.39 -6.53
CA VAL A 418 0.58 -2.45 -7.47
C VAL A 418 1.35 -3.75 -7.15
N LEU A 419 2.66 -3.67 -6.91
CA LEU A 419 3.47 -4.83 -6.54
C LEU A 419 3.05 -5.44 -5.20
N LEU A 420 2.76 -4.60 -4.21
CA LEU A 420 2.28 -5.02 -2.90
C LEU A 420 0.91 -5.72 -2.99
N SER A 421 -0.01 -5.21 -3.83
CA SER A 421 -1.31 -5.84 -4.07
C SER A 421 -1.16 -7.29 -4.56
N GLY A 422 -0.30 -7.51 -5.56
CA GLY A 422 0.00 -8.85 -6.06
C GLY A 422 0.67 -9.76 -5.02
N ALA A 423 1.70 -9.26 -4.34
CA ALA A 423 2.40 -10.03 -3.31
C ALA A 423 1.47 -10.44 -2.16
N THR A 424 0.56 -9.54 -1.76
CA THR A 424 -0.47 -9.80 -0.73
C THR A 424 -1.42 -10.91 -1.18
N ALA A 425 -1.95 -10.82 -2.41
CA ALA A 425 -2.89 -11.81 -2.93
C ALA A 425 -2.27 -13.22 -3.04
N ILE A 426 -1.00 -13.31 -3.48
CA ILE A 426 -0.26 -14.59 -3.52
C ILE A 426 -0.05 -15.13 -2.09
N TYR A 427 0.34 -14.27 -1.16
CA TYR A 427 0.54 -14.66 0.24
C TYR A 427 -0.75 -15.21 0.86
N GLU A 428 -1.88 -14.54 0.70
CA GLU A 428 -3.18 -15.00 1.19
C GLU A 428 -3.62 -16.31 0.53
N ALA A 429 -3.38 -16.47 -0.78
CA ALA A 429 -3.65 -17.71 -1.49
C ALA A 429 -2.81 -18.89 -0.97
N SER A 430 -1.54 -18.64 -0.58
CA SER A 430 -0.68 -19.66 0.02
C SER A 430 -1.17 -20.14 1.40
N LYS A 431 -1.90 -19.30 2.15
CA LYS A 431 -2.45 -19.66 3.46
C LYS A 431 -3.81 -20.36 3.39
N SER A 432 -4.50 -20.32 2.24
CA SER A 432 -5.90 -20.75 2.10
C SER A 432 -6.09 -22.02 1.27
N THR A 433 -5.05 -22.86 1.10
CA THR A 433 -5.07 -24.05 0.21
C THR A 433 -5.53 -23.71 -1.21
N ALA A 434 -5.18 -22.52 -1.71
CA ALA A 434 -5.60 -22.07 -3.04
C ALA A 434 -4.55 -22.34 -4.14
N LEU A 435 -3.44 -23.01 -3.78
CA LEU A 435 -2.30 -23.27 -4.65
C LEU A 435 -1.94 -24.78 -4.65
N PRO A 436 -1.60 -25.37 -5.81
CA PRO A 436 -1.06 -26.74 -5.89
C PRO A 436 0.47 -26.74 -5.73
N LEU A 437 1.00 -26.42 -4.55
CA LEU A 437 2.44 -26.15 -4.32
C LEU A 437 3.38 -27.36 -4.53
N SER A 438 2.84 -28.57 -4.63
CA SER A 438 3.58 -29.78 -5.01
C SER A 438 3.79 -29.94 -6.52
N ASP A 439 3.06 -29.18 -7.34
CA ASP A 439 3.12 -29.14 -8.80
C ASP A 439 3.62 -27.75 -9.23
N PRO A 440 4.94 -27.53 -9.41
CA PRO A 440 5.51 -26.22 -9.70
C PRO A 440 4.92 -25.53 -10.94
N PRO A 441 4.77 -26.20 -12.11
CA PRO A 441 4.06 -25.61 -13.25
C PRO A 441 2.63 -25.18 -12.93
N GLY A 442 1.85 -26.04 -12.25
CA GLY A 442 0.48 -25.73 -11.84
C GLY A 442 0.40 -24.58 -10.83
N ALA A 443 1.34 -24.52 -9.88
CA ALA A 443 1.44 -23.46 -8.89
C ALA A 443 1.71 -22.11 -9.55
N LEU A 444 2.66 -22.05 -10.49
CA LEU A 444 2.98 -20.83 -11.24
C LEU A 444 1.83 -20.36 -12.12
N ALA A 445 1.15 -21.27 -12.81
CA ALA A 445 -0.04 -20.94 -13.59
C ALA A 445 -1.16 -20.37 -12.71
N ARG A 446 -1.35 -20.93 -11.51
CA ARG A 446 -2.35 -20.43 -10.56
C ARG A 446 -1.95 -19.07 -9.96
N ILE A 447 -0.67 -18.89 -9.63
CA ILE A 447 -0.11 -17.61 -9.17
C ILE A 447 -0.28 -16.55 -10.25
N SER A 448 -0.06 -16.88 -11.53
CA SER A 448 -0.28 -15.98 -12.67
C SER A 448 -1.72 -15.44 -12.71
N SER A 449 -2.74 -16.32 -12.56
CA SER A 449 -4.14 -15.88 -12.49
C SER A 449 -4.44 -14.99 -11.28
N ILE A 450 -3.85 -15.29 -10.12
CA ILE A 450 -4.01 -14.45 -8.91
C ILE A 450 -3.39 -13.07 -9.13
N VAL A 451 -2.23 -13.02 -9.78
CA VAL A 451 -1.56 -11.77 -10.16
C VAL A 451 -2.40 -10.98 -11.16
N GLU A 452 -3.02 -11.64 -12.14
CA GLU A 452 -3.90 -11.00 -13.13
C GLU A 452 -5.09 -10.29 -12.46
N ASP A 453 -5.70 -10.93 -11.45
CA ASP A 453 -6.82 -10.37 -10.71
C ASP A 453 -6.38 -9.24 -9.74
N ALA A 454 -5.18 -9.33 -9.16
CA ALA A 454 -4.72 -8.45 -8.08
C ALA A 454 -3.82 -7.29 -8.53
N MET A 455 -3.16 -7.37 -9.68
CA MET A 455 -2.21 -6.38 -10.19
C MET A 455 -2.72 -5.72 -11.46
N GLY A 456 -3.06 -4.43 -11.38
CA GLY A 456 -3.41 -3.63 -12.54
C GLY A 456 -2.20 -3.16 -13.37
N GLY A 457 -2.49 -2.63 -14.55
CA GLY A 457 -1.50 -1.93 -15.38
C GLY A 457 -0.46 -2.83 -16.07
N THR A 458 0.54 -2.20 -16.68
CA THR A 458 1.55 -2.90 -17.49
C THR A 458 2.39 -3.88 -16.67
N SER A 459 2.66 -3.56 -15.39
CA SER A 459 3.47 -4.40 -14.51
C SER A 459 2.81 -5.74 -14.22
N GLY A 460 1.49 -5.77 -13.95
CA GLY A 460 0.74 -7.01 -13.74
C GLY A 460 0.88 -7.97 -14.93
N ILE A 461 0.62 -7.47 -16.15
CA ILE A 461 0.71 -8.28 -17.37
C ILE A 461 2.14 -8.78 -17.66
N ILE A 462 3.18 -8.00 -17.34
CA ILE A 462 4.57 -8.46 -17.49
C ILE A 462 4.84 -9.65 -16.56
N TYR A 463 4.39 -9.59 -15.30
CA TYR A 463 4.52 -10.70 -14.37
C TYR A 463 3.70 -11.92 -14.81
N CYS A 464 2.45 -11.75 -15.26
CA CYS A 464 1.63 -12.86 -15.78
C CYS A 464 2.30 -13.55 -16.97
N LEU A 465 2.73 -12.80 -17.99
CA LEU A 465 3.40 -13.35 -19.17
C LEU A 465 4.70 -14.10 -18.81
N PHE A 466 5.45 -13.58 -17.84
CA PHE A 466 6.65 -14.25 -17.35
C PHE A 466 6.32 -15.53 -16.59
N LEU A 467 5.34 -15.50 -15.68
CA LEU A 467 4.93 -16.66 -14.87
C LEU A 467 4.31 -17.76 -15.74
N ASP A 468 3.46 -17.42 -16.71
CA ASP A 468 2.91 -18.36 -17.69
C ASP A 468 4.02 -18.96 -18.55
N GLY A 469 4.95 -18.13 -19.01
CA GLY A 469 6.16 -18.58 -19.69
C GLY A 469 6.94 -19.58 -18.84
N LEU A 470 7.17 -19.27 -17.58
CA LEU A 470 7.93 -20.10 -16.65
C LEU A 470 7.24 -21.45 -16.40
N ALA A 471 5.93 -21.45 -16.17
CA ALA A 471 5.12 -22.66 -16.04
C ALA A 471 5.23 -23.55 -17.29
N GLN A 472 5.06 -22.97 -18.49
CA GLN A 472 5.18 -23.69 -19.75
C GLN A 472 6.58 -24.28 -19.96
N GLN A 473 7.64 -23.56 -19.59
CA GLN A 473 9.01 -24.04 -19.75
C GLN A 473 9.35 -25.16 -18.77
N LEU A 474 8.92 -25.07 -17.50
CA LEU A 474 9.10 -26.18 -16.56
C LEU A 474 8.37 -27.43 -17.03
N HIS A 475 7.15 -27.28 -17.57
CA HIS A 475 6.42 -28.41 -18.17
C HIS A 475 7.15 -29.00 -19.39
N LYS A 476 7.69 -28.16 -20.30
CA LYS A 476 8.51 -28.62 -21.44
C LYS A 476 9.78 -29.35 -20.99
N LEU A 477 10.35 -28.95 -19.87
CA LEU A 477 11.52 -29.58 -19.25
C LEU A 477 11.18 -30.86 -18.46
N GLY A 478 9.90 -31.26 -18.44
CA GLY A 478 9.44 -32.51 -17.82
C GLY A 478 9.26 -32.45 -16.30
N VAL A 479 9.22 -31.25 -15.71
CA VAL A 479 8.98 -31.07 -14.28
C VAL A 479 7.51 -31.40 -13.96
N THR A 480 7.31 -32.36 -13.05
CA THR A 480 5.99 -32.81 -12.60
C THR A 480 5.81 -32.72 -11.09
N ASP A 481 6.91 -32.53 -10.34
CA ASP A 481 6.93 -32.35 -8.89
C ASP A 481 8.17 -31.54 -8.44
N ASN A 482 8.22 -31.21 -7.14
CA ASN A 482 9.32 -30.47 -6.54
C ASN A 482 10.68 -31.21 -6.53
N SER A 483 10.71 -32.55 -6.70
CA SER A 483 11.93 -33.35 -6.52
C SER A 483 12.95 -33.20 -7.65
N SER A 484 12.45 -32.83 -8.84
CA SER A 484 13.26 -32.64 -10.06
C SER A 484 13.88 -31.23 -10.17
N LEU A 485 13.53 -30.31 -9.26
CA LEU A 485 13.96 -28.92 -9.32
C LEU A 485 15.40 -28.74 -8.84
N SER A 486 16.16 -27.93 -9.58
CA SER A 486 17.47 -27.42 -9.15
C SER A 486 17.56 -25.93 -9.49
N PRO A 487 18.45 -25.16 -8.83
CA PRO A 487 18.66 -23.75 -9.16
C PRO A 487 18.95 -23.54 -10.65
N LYS A 488 19.77 -24.41 -11.25
CA LYS A 488 20.12 -24.34 -12.68
C LYS A 488 18.92 -24.58 -13.59
N LEU A 489 18.05 -25.53 -13.23
CA LEU A 489 16.82 -25.80 -13.97
C LEU A 489 15.85 -24.61 -13.91
N TRP A 490 15.72 -23.97 -12.74
CA TRP A 490 14.98 -22.73 -12.58
C TRP A 490 15.54 -21.63 -13.49
N GLY A 491 16.85 -21.43 -13.49
CA GLY A 491 17.51 -20.49 -14.40
C GLY A 491 17.20 -20.76 -15.87
N THR A 492 17.31 -22.02 -16.32
CA THR A 492 16.99 -22.41 -17.70
C THR A 492 15.52 -22.15 -18.04
N ALA A 493 14.60 -22.48 -17.14
CA ALA A 493 13.18 -22.21 -17.33
C ALA A 493 12.87 -20.70 -17.38
N MET A 494 13.54 -19.89 -16.55
CA MET A 494 13.44 -18.43 -16.56
C MET A 494 13.93 -17.81 -17.86
N LEU A 495 14.99 -18.35 -18.48
CA LEU A 495 15.43 -17.90 -19.80
C LEU A 495 14.37 -18.17 -20.88
N GLY A 496 13.77 -19.36 -20.87
CA GLY A 496 12.67 -19.65 -21.79
C GLY A 496 11.40 -18.83 -21.50
N ALA A 497 11.19 -18.39 -20.25
CA ALA A 497 10.12 -17.47 -19.87
C ALA A 497 10.38 -16.05 -20.37
N LEU A 498 11.64 -15.59 -20.33
CA LEU A 498 12.06 -14.32 -20.96
C LEU A 498 11.85 -14.35 -22.47
N ASP A 499 12.14 -15.47 -23.14
CA ASP A 499 11.85 -15.63 -24.57
C ASP A 499 10.35 -15.46 -24.89
N THR A 500 9.47 -16.04 -24.06
CA THR A 500 8.02 -15.84 -24.16
C THR A 500 7.67 -14.36 -23.96
N LEU A 501 8.16 -13.74 -22.89
CA LEU A 501 7.91 -12.34 -22.57
C LEU A 501 8.37 -11.41 -23.72
N TYR A 502 9.52 -11.70 -24.34
CA TYR A 502 10.12 -10.92 -25.42
C TYR A 502 9.37 -10.95 -26.76
N GLN A 503 8.38 -11.83 -26.91
CA GLN A 503 7.45 -11.78 -28.03
C GLN A 503 6.44 -10.63 -27.90
N TYR A 504 6.16 -10.20 -26.66
CA TYR A 504 5.11 -9.24 -26.35
C TYR A 504 5.65 -7.91 -25.82
N THR A 505 6.88 -7.89 -25.29
CA THR A 505 7.57 -6.66 -24.90
C THR A 505 8.80 -6.38 -25.76
N THR A 506 9.03 -5.09 -26.03
CA THR A 506 10.27 -4.59 -26.65
C THR A 506 11.30 -4.12 -25.61
N ALA A 507 11.02 -4.29 -24.32
CA ALA A 507 11.99 -4.05 -23.25
C ALA A 507 13.14 -5.08 -23.32
N ARG A 508 14.37 -4.60 -23.13
CA ARG A 508 15.63 -5.38 -23.17
C ARG A 508 16.57 -4.78 -22.11
N PRO A 509 17.62 -5.50 -21.69
CA PRO A 509 18.66 -4.90 -20.86
C PRO A 509 19.21 -3.61 -21.49
N GLY A 510 19.43 -2.60 -20.68
CA GLY A 510 19.75 -1.22 -21.06
C GLY A 510 18.54 -0.34 -21.38
N HIS A 511 17.29 -0.79 -21.16
CA HIS A 511 16.08 -0.01 -21.46
C HIS A 511 15.48 0.71 -20.24
N ARG A 512 16.04 0.49 -19.04
CA ARG A 512 15.60 1.05 -17.76
C ARG A 512 14.20 0.56 -17.39
N THR A 513 14.11 -0.74 -17.10
CA THR A 513 12.90 -1.47 -16.72
C THR A 513 13.29 -2.64 -15.80
N LEU A 514 12.30 -3.36 -15.26
CA LEU A 514 12.54 -4.59 -14.48
C LEU A 514 13.36 -5.66 -15.21
N ILE A 515 13.39 -5.65 -16.55
CA ILE A 515 14.21 -6.56 -17.36
C ILE A 515 15.71 -6.40 -17.06
N ASP A 516 16.13 -5.20 -16.67
CA ASP A 516 17.52 -4.88 -16.31
C ASP A 516 17.98 -5.66 -15.07
N ALA A 517 17.07 -6.10 -14.19
CA ALA A 517 17.36 -6.99 -13.08
C ALA A 517 17.01 -8.46 -13.40
N MET A 518 15.90 -8.70 -14.11
CA MET A 518 15.36 -10.04 -14.38
C MET A 518 16.26 -10.89 -15.27
N GLN A 519 16.75 -10.34 -16.38
CA GLN A 519 17.58 -11.10 -17.31
C GLN A 519 18.96 -11.44 -16.73
N PRO A 520 19.68 -10.51 -16.07
CA PRO A 520 20.92 -10.86 -15.38
C PRO A 520 20.74 -11.96 -14.34
N PHE A 521 19.67 -11.92 -13.54
CA PHE A 521 19.35 -13.00 -12.60
C PHE A 521 19.21 -14.36 -13.31
N ALA A 522 18.35 -14.43 -14.33
CA ALA A 522 18.06 -15.67 -15.05
C ALA A 522 19.31 -16.24 -15.75
N ASN A 523 20.10 -15.38 -16.41
CA ASN A 523 21.35 -15.77 -17.06
C ASN A 523 22.31 -16.39 -16.04
N THR A 524 22.62 -15.65 -14.96
CA THR A 524 23.58 -16.11 -13.96
C THR A 524 23.11 -17.37 -13.25
N LEU A 525 21.82 -17.47 -12.91
CA LEU A 525 21.26 -18.68 -12.29
C LEU A 525 21.33 -19.89 -13.22
N SER A 526 21.04 -19.71 -14.52
CA SER A 526 21.10 -20.79 -15.51
C SER A 526 22.53 -21.24 -15.80
N GLU A 527 23.51 -20.34 -15.74
CA GLU A 527 24.90 -20.66 -16.01
C GLU A 527 25.56 -21.35 -14.80
N THR A 528 25.42 -20.72 -13.64
CA THR A 528 26.17 -21.06 -12.42
C THR A 528 25.43 -21.99 -11.47
N GLY A 529 24.10 -21.96 -11.46
CA GLY A 529 23.28 -22.58 -10.40
C GLY A 529 23.43 -21.91 -9.04
N ASP A 530 24.13 -20.77 -8.96
CA ASP A 530 24.37 -20.04 -7.73
C ASP A 530 23.33 -18.92 -7.57
N ILE A 531 22.42 -19.11 -6.60
CA ILE A 531 21.30 -18.23 -6.33
C ILE A 531 21.77 -16.84 -5.94
N ARG A 532 22.88 -16.74 -5.19
CA ARG A 532 23.33 -15.44 -4.72
C ARG A 532 24.08 -14.68 -5.80
N ALA A 533 24.91 -15.35 -6.58
CA ALA A 533 25.51 -14.74 -7.78
C ALA A 533 24.44 -14.18 -8.72
N ALA A 534 23.31 -14.90 -8.87
CA ALA A 534 22.16 -14.42 -9.62
C ALA A 534 21.49 -13.20 -8.98
N LEU A 535 21.26 -13.21 -7.66
CA LEU A 535 20.72 -12.05 -6.94
C LEU A 535 21.62 -10.81 -7.10
N ASN A 536 22.93 -10.98 -7.01
CA ASN A 536 23.88 -9.92 -7.26
C ASN A 536 23.83 -9.34 -8.66
N ALA A 537 23.68 -10.20 -9.66
CA ALA A 537 23.49 -9.76 -11.03
C ALA A 537 22.21 -8.93 -11.17
N ALA A 538 21.13 -9.34 -10.50
CA ALA A 538 19.87 -8.59 -10.44
C ALA A 538 20.04 -7.22 -9.76
N GLU A 539 20.70 -7.17 -8.60
CA GLU A 539 20.97 -5.92 -7.87
C GLU A 539 21.84 -4.96 -8.67
N ALA A 540 22.90 -5.46 -9.30
CA ALA A 540 23.77 -4.66 -10.15
C ALA A 540 22.99 -4.09 -11.34
N GLY A 541 22.12 -4.92 -11.94
CA GLY A 541 21.19 -4.52 -12.99
C GLY A 541 20.25 -3.40 -12.54
N ALA A 542 19.57 -3.57 -11.41
CA ALA A 542 18.69 -2.57 -10.82
C ALA A 542 19.42 -1.27 -10.50
N LYS A 543 20.60 -1.32 -9.87
CA LYS A 543 21.43 -0.14 -9.56
C LYS A 543 21.86 0.60 -10.83
N ALA A 544 22.24 -0.11 -11.88
CA ALA A 544 22.69 0.49 -13.14
C ALA A 544 21.58 1.29 -13.84
N THR A 545 20.31 0.98 -13.61
CA THR A 545 19.18 1.74 -14.17
C THR A 545 19.17 3.22 -13.77
N ALA A 546 19.79 3.58 -12.65
CA ALA A 546 19.84 4.95 -12.13
C ALA A 546 20.57 5.93 -13.06
N THR A 547 21.45 5.42 -13.92
CA THR A 547 22.21 6.20 -14.91
C THR A 547 21.83 5.86 -16.35
N MET A 548 20.81 5.03 -16.55
CA MET A 548 20.36 4.66 -17.89
C MET A 548 19.39 5.68 -18.46
N LYS A 549 19.52 5.92 -19.77
CA LYS A 549 18.51 6.64 -20.54
C LYS A 549 17.25 5.77 -20.68
N PRO A 550 16.08 6.21 -20.21
CA PRO A 550 14.85 5.44 -20.35
C PRO A 550 14.48 5.29 -21.82
N LYS A 551 14.22 4.05 -22.24
CA LYS A 551 13.76 3.73 -23.62
C LYS A 551 12.35 3.16 -23.64
N ARG A 552 11.84 2.65 -22.52
CA ARG A 552 10.49 2.08 -22.37
C ARG A 552 9.90 2.49 -21.02
N GLY A 553 8.60 2.27 -20.86
CA GLY A 553 7.86 2.64 -19.65
C GLY A 553 7.60 4.15 -19.53
N ARG A 554 7.01 4.56 -18.41
CA ARG A 554 6.60 5.94 -18.18
C ARG A 554 7.77 6.91 -17.98
N ALA A 555 8.93 6.39 -17.58
CA ALA A 555 10.19 7.14 -17.46
C ALA A 555 10.63 7.83 -18.76
N VAL A 556 10.19 7.35 -19.94
CA VAL A 556 10.46 8.01 -21.23
C VAL A 556 9.86 9.42 -21.30
N TYR A 557 8.70 9.66 -20.67
CA TYR A 557 7.99 10.93 -20.74
C TYR A 557 8.51 11.98 -19.75
N VAL A 558 9.19 11.53 -18.68
CA VAL A 558 9.76 12.39 -17.63
C VAL A 558 11.17 12.87 -17.99
N GLY A 559 11.90 12.11 -18.82
CA GLY A 559 13.26 12.44 -19.25
C GLY A 559 14.34 11.88 -18.33
N GLU A 560 15.58 12.35 -18.49
CA GLU A 560 16.73 11.90 -17.69
C GLU A 560 16.74 12.61 -16.32
N LYS A 561 16.75 11.83 -15.25
CA LYS A 561 17.09 12.29 -13.89
C LYS A 561 18.20 11.38 -13.35
N ASP A 562 19.38 11.96 -13.14
CA ASP A 562 20.54 11.24 -12.65
C ASP A 562 20.32 10.72 -11.23
N GLY A 563 20.72 9.47 -10.99
CA GLY A 563 20.78 8.88 -9.66
C GLY A 563 19.48 8.24 -9.15
N VAL A 564 18.43 8.14 -9.98
CA VAL A 564 17.14 7.54 -9.58
C VAL A 564 16.95 6.19 -10.29
N ALA A 565 17.03 5.09 -9.56
CA ALA A 565 16.83 3.74 -10.12
C ALA A 565 15.39 3.53 -10.63
N ASP A 566 15.21 2.58 -11.54
CA ASP A 566 13.90 2.12 -12.02
C ASP A 566 13.14 1.39 -10.91
N ALA A 567 11.92 1.83 -10.64
CA ALA A 567 11.06 1.25 -9.60
C ALA A 567 10.73 -0.22 -9.87
N GLY A 568 10.54 -0.61 -11.14
CA GLY A 568 10.27 -1.99 -11.52
C GLY A 568 11.47 -2.91 -11.25
N ALA A 569 12.68 -2.47 -11.56
CA ALA A 569 13.90 -3.23 -11.30
C ALA A 569 14.21 -3.37 -9.80
N VAL A 570 14.01 -2.30 -9.02
CA VAL A 570 14.13 -2.34 -7.56
C VAL A 570 13.06 -3.23 -6.94
N GLY A 571 11.82 -3.12 -7.41
CA GLY A 571 10.70 -3.96 -6.97
C GLY A 571 10.94 -5.45 -7.24
N LEU A 572 11.49 -5.81 -8.40
CA LEU A 572 11.87 -7.20 -8.67
C LEU A 572 12.96 -7.70 -7.70
N VAL A 573 13.96 -6.88 -7.41
CA VAL A 573 15.02 -7.23 -6.45
C VAL A 573 14.44 -7.44 -5.04
N ALA A 574 13.44 -6.64 -4.63
CA ALA A 574 12.76 -6.83 -3.35
C ALA A 574 12.14 -8.23 -3.24
N ILE A 575 11.57 -8.78 -4.33
CA ILE A 575 11.03 -10.15 -4.35
C ILE A 575 12.14 -11.21 -4.12
N LEU A 576 13.40 -10.90 -4.43
CA LEU A 576 14.50 -11.88 -4.49
C LEU A 576 15.41 -11.94 -3.23
N LYS A 577 15.22 -11.09 -2.19
CA LYS A 577 16.13 -10.97 -1.01
C LYS A 577 15.70 -11.79 0.25
N ALA A 578 16.65 -12.37 1.01
CA ALA A 578 16.50 -12.89 2.40
C ALA A 578 17.81 -13.31 3.15
N TYR A 579 17.94 -13.15 4.49
CA TYR A 579 19.06 -13.71 5.32
C TYR A 579 18.61 -14.82 6.30
N PRO A 580 19.19 -16.04 6.24
CA PRO A 580 18.87 -17.11 7.20
C PRO A 580 19.34 -16.80 8.64
N PHE A 581 18.54 -17.21 9.62
CA PHE A 581 18.78 -17.06 11.07
C PHE A 581 18.62 -18.37 11.82
N PHE A 582 19.49 -18.61 12.80
CA PHE A 582 19.45 -19.77 13.68
C PHE A 582 19.66 -19.35 15.13
N GLN A 583 18.96 -20.00 16.05
CA GLN A 583 19.32 -20.00 17.47
C GLN A 583 19.74 -21.40 17.88
N VAL A 584 20.93 -21.53 18.45
CA VAL A 584 21.59 -22.80 18.76
C VAL A 584 21.90 -22.86 20.25
N ASP A 585 21.63 -23.98 20.89
CA ASP A 585 22.14 -24.27 22.23
C ASP A 585 23.41 -25.10 22.12
N VAL A 586 24.50 -24.59 22.70
CA VAL A 586 25.83 -25.19 22.63
C VAL A 586 26.17 -25.91 23.94
N PHE A 587 26.99 -26.96 23.85
CA PHE A 587 27.39 -27.87 24.93
C PHE A 587 26.23 -28.67 25.54
N THR A 588 25.23 -29.01 24.74
CA THR A 588 24.08 -29.82 25.16
C THR A 588 23.60 -30.68 24.00
N ASP A 589 23.05 -31.85 24.31
CA ASP A 589 22.30 -32.70 23.38
C ASP A 589 20.79 -32.40 23.42
N LYS A 590 20.35 -31.50 24.33
CA LYS A 590 18.95 -31.12 24.54
C LYS A 590 18.77 -29.63 24.35
N GLY A 591 17.89 -29.25 23.43
CA GLY A 591 17.52 -27.86 23.20
C GLY A 591 17.00 -27.16 24.46
N TYR A 592 17.25 -25.86 24.54
CA TYR A 592 16.90 -24.95 25.66
C TYR A 592 17.65 -25.21 26.97
N LEU A 593 18.56 -26.18 27.03
CA LEU A 593 19.32 -26.54 28.23
C LEU A 593 20.83 -26.26 28.11
N GLY A 594 21.31 -25.70 26.99
CA GLY A 594 22.72 -25.38 26.78
C GLY A 594 23.04 -23.91 26.97
N ASN A 595 24.09 -23.44 26.29
CA ASN A 595 24.41 -22.03 26.16
C ASN A 595 23.83 -21.47 24.84
N PRO A 596 22.85 -20.56 24.87
CA PRO A 596 22.17 -20.08 23.68
C PRO A 596 23.03 -19.12 22.86
N LEU A 597 23.03 -19.30 21.54
CA LEU A 597 23.77 -18.51 20.56
C LEU A 597 22.84 -18.15 19.40
N ALA A 598 22.78 -16.86 19.02
CA ALA A 598 22.20 -16.45 17.75
C ALA A 598 23.25 -16.50 16.63
N VAL A 599 22.89 -17.03 15.47
CA VAL A 599 23.74 -17.10 14.29
C VAL A 599 22.99 -16.56 13.08
N VAL A 600 23.50 -15.46 12.53
CA VAL A 600 23.04 -14.85 11.27
C VAL A 600 23.93 -15.37 10.16
N VAL A 601 23.32 -15.95 9.13
CA VAL A 601 24.05 -16.53 8.00
C VAL A 601 24.17 -15.50 6.89
N ALA A 602 25.37 -14.94 6.76
CA ALA A 602 25.77 -14.12 5.64
C ALA A 602 26.99 -14.75 4.93
N LEU A 603 26.98 -16.09 4.76
CA LEU A 603 28.00 -16.87 4.01
C LEU A 603 28.14 -16.47 2.53
N ASP A 604 27.35 -15.49 2.13
CA ASP A 604 27.14 -14.96 0.82
C ASP A 604 28.25 -13.99 0.47
N PRO A 605 29.25 -14.37 -0.36
CA PRO A 605 30.24 -13.39 -0.83
C PRO A 605 29.63 -12.33 -1.75
N THR A 606 28.32 -12.34 -1.90
CA THR A 606 27.56 -11.73 -2.96
C THR A 606 26.55 -10.74 -2.33
N LEU A 607 25.80 -11.13 -1.29
CA LEU A 607 25.01 -10.20 -0.48
C LEU A 607 25.89 -9.18 0.23
N PRO A 608 25.35 -7.98 0.53
CA PRO A 608 26.00 -7.05 1.44
C PRO A 608 26.28 -7.72 2.79
N ILE A 609 27.54 -7.69 3.22
CA ILE A 609 27.91 -8.04 4.60
C ILE A 609 27.27 -6.98 5.51
N PRO A 610 26.48 -7.37 6.53
CA PRO A 610 25.94 -6.42 7.49
C PRO A 610 27.03 -5.50 8.04
N THR A 611 26.74 -4.21 8.16
CA THR A 611 27.71 -3.23 8.69
C THR A 611 27.99 -3.47 10.17
N ASP A 612 29.12 -2.99 10.68
CA ASP A 612 29.46 -3.07 12.10
C ASP A 612 28.34 -2.54 13.01
N GLN A 613 27.69 -1.46 12.59
CA GLN A 613 26.57 -0.86 13.31
C GLN A 613 25.34 -1.78 13.33
N GLN A 614 24.98 -2.37 12.19
CA GLN A 614 23.86 -3.31 12.10
C GLN A 614 24.12 -4.58 12.94
N MET A 615 25.34 -5.12 12.87
CA MET A 615 25.74 -6.29 13.66
C MET A 615 25.69 -6.01 15.16
N ALA A 616 26.22 -4.86 15.60
CA ALA A 616 26.18 -4.45 17.00
C ALA A 616 24.75 -4.18 17.48
N GLN A 617 23.92 -3.51 16.67
CA GLN A 617 22.53 -3.23 17.00
C GLN A 617 21.71 -4.52 17.14
N PHE A 618 21.87 -5.46 16.20
CA PHE A 618 21.17 -6.74 16.25
C PHE A 618 21.64 -7.58 17.45
N ALA A 619 22.95 -7.67 17.72
CA ALA A 619 23.48 -8.35 18.90
C ALA A 619 22.94 -7.76 20.21
N ASN A 620 22.87 -6.42 20.31
CA ASN A 620 22.25 -5.74 21.45
C ASN A 620 20.77 -6.09 21.61
N TRP A 621 20.00 -6.09 20.52
CA TRP A 621 18.57 -6.41 20.54
C TRP A 621 18.27 -7.86 20.93
N THR A 622 19.04 -8.83 20.39
CA THR A 622 18.86 -10.25 20.72
C THR A 622 19.07 -10.53 22.21
N ASN A 623 19.89 -9.71 22.87
CA ASN A 623 20.19 -9.79 24.30
C ASN A 623 20.69 -11.18 24.75
N LEU A 624 21.31 -11.93 23.84
CA LEU A 624 22.06 -13.14 24.15
C LEU A 624 23.48 -12.76 24.56
N SER A 625 24.20 -13.68 25.20
CA SER A 625 25.58 -13.44 25.61
C SER A 625 26.48 -13.14 24.40
N GLU A 626 26.25 -13.87 23.30
CA GLU A 626 26.91 -13.65 22.02
C GLU A 626 25.96 -13.90 20.85
N THR A 627 26.20 -13.16 19.76
CA THR A 627 25.58 -13.29 18.45
C THR A 627 26.67 -13.35 17.39
N THR A 628 26.61 -14.34 16.50
CA THR A 628 27.60 -14.51 15.44
C THR A 628 27.06 -14.21 14.07
N PHE A 629 27.95 -13.65 13.25
CA PHE A 629 27.72 -13.42 11.83
C PHE A 629 28.67 -14.35 11.08
N LEU A 630 28.07 -15.34 10.42
CA LEU A 630 28.77 -16.35 9.65
C LEU A 630 28.98 -15.82 8.24
N LEU A 631 30.23 -15.57 7.85
CA LEU A 631 30.66 -14.85 6.65
C LEU A 631 31.52 -15.75 5.75
N PRO A 632 31.71 -15.40 4.46
CA PRO A 632 32.70 -16.05 3.62
C PRO A 632 34.11 -15.84 4.19
N PRO A 633 35.02 -16.83 4.07
CA PRO A 633 36.41 -16.67 4.49
C PRO A 633 37.10 -15.58 3.67
N THR A 634 38.04 -14.85 4.27
CA THR A 634 38.86 -13.87 3.53
C THR A 634 39.79 -14.55 2.53
N ASP A 635 40.23 -15.77 2.85
CA ASP A 635 41.02 -16.65 1.99
C ASP A 635 40.41 -18.07 1.99
N PRO A 636 39.59 -18.42 0.98
CA PRO A 636 38.96 -19.73 0.85
C PRO A 636 39.95 -20.90 0.74
N SER A 637 41.23 -20.64 0.46
CA SER A 637 42.25 -21.71 0.44
C SER A 637 42.75 -22.10 1.84
N LYS A 638 42.44 -21.29 2.86
CA LYS A 638 42.94 -21.43 4.24
C LYS A 638 41.84 -21.67 5.27
N ALA A 639 40.62 -21.21 5.02
CA ALA A 639 39.48 -21.33 5.92
C ALA A 639 38.21 -21.75 5.18
N ASP A 640 37.34 -22.47 5.87
CA ASP A 640 36.03 -22.88 5.37
C ASP A 640 34.99 -21.73 5.50
N TYR A 641 35.10 -20.92 6.56
CA TYR A 641 34.27 -19.73 6.79
C TYR A 641 34.95 -18.70 7.70
N HIS A 642 34.49 -17.46 7.65
CA HIS A 642 34.85 -16.40 8.61
C HIS A 642 33.69 -16.17 9.58
N VAL A 643 33.98 -15.88 10.84
CA VAL A 643 32.97 -15.49 11.82
C VAL A 643 33.37 -14.21 12.53
N ARG A 644 32.39 -13.32 12.68
CA ARG A 644 32.45 -12.17 13.60
C ARG A 644 31.52 -12.42 14.78
N ILE A 645 31.97 -12.08 15.97
CA ILE A 645 31.31 -12.45 17.23
C ILE A 645 31.00 -11.17 17.99
N PHE A 646 29.74 -10.89 18.27
CA PHE A 646 29.31 -9.69 18.98
C PHE A 646 28.63 -10.06 20.30
N THR A 647 28.94 -9.32 21.35
CA THR A 647 28.14 -9.22 22.58
C THR A 647 27.21 -8.00 22.48
N PRO A 648 26.23 -7.83 23.39
CA PRO A 648 25.46 -6.59 23.47
C PRO A 648 26.30 -5.32 23.70
N ALA A 649 27.56 -5.46 24.12
CA ALA A 649 28.48 -4.36 24.43
C ALA A 649 29.58 -4.13 23.37
N GLY A 650 29.75 -5.02 22.39
CA GLY A 650 30.77 -4.91 21.35
C GLY A 650 31.31 -6.23 20.82
N GLU A 651 32.21 -6.15 19.84
CA GLU A 651 32.80 -7.30 19.14
C GLU A 651 33.89 -8.00 19.97
N LEU A 652 33.95 -9.33 19.89
CA LEU A 652 34.97 -10.18 20.47
C LEU A 652 35.84 -10.82 19.37
N PRO A 653 37.17 -10.89 19.56
CA PRO A 653 38.06 -11.52 18.58
C PRO A 653 37.93 -13.05 18.55
N PHE A 654 37.46 -13.66 19.65
CA PHE A 654 37.26 -15.11 19.77
C PHE A 654 36.38 -15.45 20.98
N ALA A 655 35.54 -16.48 20.83
CA ALA A 655 34.80 -17.10 21.93
C ALA A 655 34.51 -18.58 21.63
N GLY A 656 34.53 -19.42 22.67
CA GLY A 656 34.47 -20.87 22.54
C GLY A 656 33.10 -21.44 22.12
N HIS A 657 32.02 -21.12 22.84
CA HIS A 657 30.70 -21.61 22.45
C HIS A 657 30.21 -21.01 21.12
N PRO A 658 30.48 -19.73 20.78
CA PRO A 658 30.13 -19.18 19.48
C PRO A 658 30.83 -19.91 18.33
N THR A 659 32.07 -20.37 18.55
CA THR A 659 32.83 -21.18 17.57
C THR A 659 32.13 -22.52 17.27
N LEU A 660 31.68 -23.24 18.30
CA LEU A 660 30.97 -24.52 18.14
C LEU A 660 29.58 -24.34 17.50
N GLY A 661 28.78 -23.41 18.02
CA GLY A 661 27.42 -23.19 17.53
C GLY A 661 27.41 -22.65 16.09
N THR A 662 28.36 -21.78 15.75
CA THR A 662 28.51 -21.29 14.37
C THR A 662 28.96 -22.42 13.43
N CYS A 663 29.91 -23.27 13.84
CA CYS A 663 30.30 -24.44 13.06
C CYS A 663 29.11 -25.37 12.83
N ARG A 664 28.27 -25.61 13.85
CA ARG A 664 27.05 -26.41 13.71
C ARG A 664 26.10 -25.82 12.65
N VAL A 665 25.92 -24.49 12.62
CA VAL A 665 25.11 -23.81 11.61
C VAL A 665 25.77 -23.85 10.24
N PHE A 666 27.08 -23.66 10.14
CA PHE A 666 27.82 -23.80 8.90
C PHE A 666 27.62 -25.19 8.27
N LEU A 667 27.75 -26.25 9.06
CA LEU A 667 27.52 -27.62 8.61
C LEU A 667 26.07 -27.82 8.14
N GLU A 668 25.09 -27.23 8.83
CA GLU A 668 23.68 -27.24 8.38
C GLU A 668 23.52 -26.54 7.02
N GLN A 669 24.08 -25.34 6.88
CA GLN A 669 23.92 -24.50 5.69
C GLN A 669 24.65 -25.05 4.47
N THR A 670 25.73 -25.79 4.68
CA THR A 670 26.49 -26.47 3.63
C THR A 670 26.04 -27.92 3.41
N SER A 671 24.96 -28.36 4.10
CA SER A 671 24.44 -29.74 4.04
C SER A 671 25.51 -30.81 4.34
N MET A 672 26.48 -30.48 5.19
CA MET A 672 27.51 -31.41 5.64
C MET A 672 26.98 -32.29 6.77
N ALA A 673 27.16 -33.61 6.63
CA ALA A 673 26.69 -34.58 7.60
C ALA A 673 27.46 -34.48 8.94
N LEU A 674 26.73 -34.39 10.06
CA LEU A 674 27.29 -34.30 11.41
C LEU A 674 27.93 -35.60 11.90
N ASN A 675 27.49 -36.74 11.38
CA ASN A 675 27.99 -38.07 11.73
C ASN A 675 29.19 -38.51 10.87
N GLU A 676 29.85 -37.57 10.20
CA GLU A 676 31.04 -37.83 9.39
C GLU A 676 32.22 -37.05 9.98
N PRO A 677 33.23 -37.75 10.54
CA PRO A 677 34.39 -37.11 11.12
C PRO A 677 35.11 -36.24 10.09
N ARG A 678 35.31 -34.97 10.44
CA ARG A 678 35.99 -34.01 9.56
C ARG A 678 36.68 -32.91 10.34
N LYS A 679 37.67 -32.31 9.69
CA LYS A 679 38.29 -31.06 10.14
C LYS A 679 37.59 -29.89 9.44
N VAL A 680 37.29 -28.85 10.21
CA VAL A 680 36.76 -27.57 9.71
C VAL A 680 37.68 -26.46 10.20
N VAL A 681 37.97 -25.46 9.38
CA VAL A 681 38.83 -24.33 9.72
C VAL A 681 37.99 -23.06 9.70
N GLN A 682 37.83 -22.45 10.86
CA GLN A 682 37.15 -21.17 11.06
C GLN A 682 38.17 -20.04 11.07
N GLU A 683 37.94 -18.98 10.31
CA GLU A 683 38.62 -17.69 10.47
C GLU A 683 37.84 -16.81 11.45
N CYS A 684 38.53 -16.10 12.34
CA CYS A 684 37.95 -15.09 13.23
C CYS A 684 39.02 -14.08 13.66
N GLY A 685 38.72 -13.15 14.58
CA GLY A 685 39.62 -12.07 15.00
C GLY A 685 40.97 -12.51 15.60
N VAL A 686 41.14 -13.79 15.98
CA VAL A 686 42.43 -14.36 16.42
C VAL A 686 43.18 -15.14 15.32
N GLY A 687 42.62 -15.21 14.11
CA GLY A 687 43.15 -15.97 12.96
C GLY A 687 42.40 -17.28 12.71
N LEU A 688 43.14 -18.30 12.24
CA LEU A 688 42.60 -19.61 11.88
C LEU A 688 42.45 -20.51 13.11
N VAL A 689 41.25 -21.02 13.32
CA VAL A 689 40.89 -21.94 14.39
C VAL A 689 40.47 -23.27 13.79
N GLU A 690 41.16 -24.34 14.18
CA GLU A 690 40.83 -25.70 13.77
C GLU A 690 39.73 -26.28 14.67
N LEU A 691 38.70 -26.83 14.03
CA LEU A 691 37.64 -27.59 14.66
C LEU A 691 37.64 -29.04 14.16
N LEU A 692 37.23 -29.95 15.04
CA LEU A 692 36.96 -31.34 14.70
C LEU A 692 35.48 -31.64 14.94
N VAL A 693 34.85 -32.22 13.92
CA VAL A 693 33.53 -32.86 14.04
C VAL A 693 33.77 -34.34 14.26
N SER A 694 33.17 -34.90 15.30
CA SER A 694 33.30 -36.31 15.68
C SER A 694 32.15 -37.15 15.13
N LEU A 695 32.31 -38.49 15.14
CA LEU A 695 31.30 -39.43 14.65
C LEU A 695 29.94 -39.32 15.38
N ASP A 696 29.96 -38.93 16.65
CA ASP A 696 28.78 -38.69 17.48
C ASP A 696 28.12 -37.32 17.22
N GLY A 697 28.66 -36.51 16.31
CA GLY A 697 28.18 -35.17 16.02
C GLY A 697 28.62 -34.10 17.02
N SER A 698 29.50 -34.41 17.97
CA SER A 698 30.14 -33.40 18.81
C SER A 698 31.16 -32.59 18.02
N ILE A 699 31.27 -31.30 18.34
CA ILE A 699 32.21 -30.37 17.71
C ILE A 699 33.20 -29.91 18.78
N ALA A 700 34.50 -29.90 18.46
CA ALA A 700 35.56 -29.49 19.37
C ALA A 700 36.53 -28.50 18.72
N PHE A 701 37.00 -27.53 19.50
CA PHE A 701 38.07 -26.60 19.10
C PHE A 701 39.33 -26.84 19.93
N VAL A 702 40.49 -26.44 19.39
CA VAL A 702 41.76 -26.52 20.11
C VAL A 702 41.83 -25.46 21.21
N ALA A 703 42.13 -25.88 22.44
CA ALA A 703 42.36 -24.99 23.57
C ALA A 703 43.53 -24.03 23.26
N PRO A 704 43.32 -22.70 23.31
CA PRO A 704 44.41 -21.74 23.12
C PRO A 704 45.45 -21.85 24.25
N PRO A 705 46.73 -21.58 23.98
CA PRO A 705 47.78 -21.65 24.99
C PRO A 705 47.54 -20.63 26.12
N LEU A 706 47.95 -20.99 27.34
CA LEU A 706 47.91 -20.08 28.47
C LEU A 706 48.93 -18.93 28.30
N SER A 707 48.46 -17.69 28.33
CA SER A 707 49.28 -16.47 28.37
C SER A 707 49.64 -16.03 29.80
N LYS A 708 48.87 -16.47 30.80
CA LYS A 708 49.21 -16.33 32.22
C LYS A 708 48.83 -17.59 32.98
N THR A 709 49.79 -18.10 33.75
CA THR A 709 49.66 -19.27 34.63
C THR A 709 50.35 -18.98 35.98
N GLY A 710 50.10 -19.82 36.97
CA GLY A 710 50.67 -19.73 38.32
C GLY A 710 49.68 -19.27 39.38
N VAL A 711 50.21 -19.09 40.59
CA VAL A 711 49.45 -18.79 41.81
C VAL A 711 48.65 -17.49 41.66
N VAL A 712 47.40 -17.53 42.13
CA VAL A 712 46.51 -16.36 42.17
C VAL A 712 46.82 -15.53 43.40
N GLU A 713 46.81 -14.20 43.25
CA GLU A 713 46.99 -13.30 44.38
C GLU A 713 45.85 -13.50 45.42
N GLU A 714 46.22 -13.71 46.68
CA GLU A 714 45.30 -14.15 47.74
C GLU A 714 44.14 -13.16 48.00
N ASP A 715 44.36 -11.87 47.76
CA ASP A 715 43.32 -10.84 47.83
C ASP A 715 42.17 -11.11 46.82
N LYS A 716 42.51 -11.53 45.59
CA LYS A 716 41.51 -11.89 44.58
C LYS A 716 40.77 -13.17 44.92
N VAL A 717 41.45 -14.14 45.52
CA VAL A 717 40.84 -15.39 46.01
C VAL A 717 39.83 -15.08 47.10
N LEU A 718 40.18 -14.21 48.07
CA LEU A 718 39.26 -13.78 49.13
C LEU A 718 38.07 -12.99 48.59
N ILE A 719 38.29 -12.08 47.62
CA ILE A 719 37.20 -11.35 46.95
C ILE A 719 36.23 -12.32 46.26
N ALA A 720 36.75 -13.33 45.54
CA ALA A 720 35.92 -14.35 44.89
C ALA A 720 35.17 -15.23 45.90
N CYS A 721 35.82 -15.65 46.99
CA CYS A 721 35.21 -16.40 48.07
C CYS A 721 34.04 -15.62 48.70
N GLN A 722 34.26 -14.35 49.04
CA GLN A 722 33.21 -13.47 49.57
C GLN A 722 32.05 -13.31 48.59
N ALA A 723 32.36 -13.10 47.31
CA ALA A 723 31.40 -12.97 46.23
C ALA A 723 30.53 -14.22 46.02
N MET A 724 30.99 -15.39 46.44
CA MET A 724 30.30 -16.67 46.29
C MET A 724 29.73 -17.21 47.60
N GLY A 725 30.01 -16.55 48.74
CA GLY A 725 29.68 -17.06 50.06
C GLY A 725 30.41 -18.38 50.40
N ILE A 726 31.62 -18.57 49.87
CA ILE A 726 32.46 -19.75 50.11
C ILE A 726 33.51 -19.40 51.17
N ASP A 727 33.74 -20.30 52.15
CA ASP A 727 34.86 -20.15 53.09
C ASP A 727 36.18 -20.46 52.38
N ARG A 728 37.20 -19.63 52.57
CA ARG A 728 38.54 -19.80 51.98
C ARG A 728 39.15 -21.18 52.22
N LYS A 729 38.80 -21.85 53.33
CA LYS A 729 39.24 -23.22 53.65
C LYS A 729 38.70 -24.29 52.69
N GLU A 730 37.61 -24.00 51.99
CA GLU A 730 37.01 -24.89 51.00
C GLU A 730 37.74 -24.86 49.65
N VAL A 731 38.63 -23.87 49.44
CA VAL A 731 39.47 -23.74 48.24
C VAL A 731 40.77 -24.52 48.44
N LEU A 732 40.89 -25.63 47.73
CA LEU A 732 42.05 -26.53 47.76
C LEU A 732 43.25 -25.97 47.00
N ASP A 733 43.01 -25.41 45.81
CA ASP A 733 44.06 -24.86 44.97
C ASP A 733 43.52 -23.76 44.04
N THR A 734 44.40 -22.90 43.53
CA THR A 734 44.05 -21.81 42.63
C THR A 734 45.09 -21.61 41.56
N GLN A 735 44.65 -21.30 40.34
CA GLN A 735 45.55 -21.07 39.22
C GLN A 735 45.02 -19.98 38.28
N TRP A 736 45.89 -19.08 37.85
CA TRP A 736 45.64 -18.28 36.66
C TRP A 736 45.56 -19.20 35.44
N ILE A 737 44.48 -19.08 34.66
CA ILE A 737 44.25 -19.93 33.48
C ILE A 737 43.88 -19.07 32.26
N VAL A 738 44.66 -18.01 32.05
CA VAL A 738 44.35 -17.00 31.03
C VAL A 738 44.73 -17.52 29.64
N ASN A 739 43.74 -17.83 28.82
CA ASN A 739 43.88 -18.22 27.40
C ASN A 739 43.04 -17.32 26.46
N GLY A 740 42.74 -16.11 26.95
CA GLY A 740 41.82 -15.16 26.34
C GLY A 740 41.31 -14.22 27.43
N PRO A 741 40.10 -14.43 27.99
CA PRO A 741 39.67 -13.69 29.16
C PRO A 741 40.57 -13.98 30.38
N LYS A 742 40.72 -12.98 31.27
CA LYS A 742 41.58 -13.03 32.45
C LYS A 742 40.96 -13.87 33.58
N TRP A 743 40.76 -15.14 33.32
CA TRP A 743 40.23 -16.12 34.27
C TRP A 743 41.28 -16.57 35.28
N PHE A 744 40.84 -16.77 36.52
CA PHE A 744 41.48 -17.72 37.42
C PHE A 744 40.49 -18.78 37.91
N ALA A 745 41.01 -19.97 38.18
CA ALA A 745 40.23 -21.10 38.65
C ALA A 745 40.48 -21.36 40.13
N MET A 746 39.44 -21.79 40.85
CA MET A 746 39.50 -22.23 42.23
C MET A 746 38.99 -23.67 42.32
N LEU A 747 39.88 -24.60 42.64
CA LEU A 747 39.52 -25.98 42.91
C LEU A 747 38.95 -26.07 44.33
N LEU A 748 37.70 -26.50 44.46
CA LEU A 748 36.99 -26.66 45.72
C LEU A 748 36.99 -28.13 46.15
N LYS A 749 36.69 -28.38 47.43
CA LYS A 749 36.69 -29.74 48.00
C LYS A 749 35.74 -30.73 47.33
N ASP A 750 34.59 -30.27 46.82
CA ASP A 750 33.54 -31.12 46.26
C ASP A 750 32.55 -30.34 45.36
N PRO A 751 31.77 -31.04 44.52
CA PRO A 751 30.74 -30.44 43.66
C PRO A 751 29.60 -29.78 44.43
N GLU A 752 29.26 -30.27 45.64
CA GLU A 752 28.20 -29.66 46.45
C GLU A 752 28.54 -28.22 46.83
N THR A 753 29.81 -27.96 47.13
CA THR A 753 30.31 -26.62 47.46
C THR A 753 30.23 -25.71 46.24
N VAL A 754 30.52 -26.22 45.04
CA VAL A 754 30.32 -25.49 43.77
C VAL A 754 28.84 -25.12 43.57
N LEU A 755 27.94 -26.09 43.74
CA LEU A 755 26.50 -25.89 43.52
C LEU A 755 25.84 -24.98 44.57
N LYS A 756 26.27 -25.06 45.83
CA LYS A 756 25.76 -24.22 46.93
C LYS A 756 26.28 -22.78 46.89
N ALA A 757 27.29 -22.49 46.09
CA ALA A 757 27.88 -21.16 45.98
C ALA A 757 26.81 -20.13 45.57
N LYS A 758 26.66 -19.05 46.34
CA LYS A 758 25.65 -18.01 46.08
C LYS A 758 26.33 -16.75 45.55
N ARG A 759 26.15 -16.47 44.27
CA ARG A 759 26.74 -15.30 43.62
C ARG A 759 26.08 -14.02 44.16
N THR A 760 26.85 -13.24 44.92
CA THR A 760 26.49 -11.90 45.41
C THR A 760 27.55 -10.90 44.92
N PRO A 761 27.37 -10.25 43.76
CA PRO A 761 28.36 -9.35 43.18
C PRO A 761 28.69 -8.14 44.06
N THR A 762 29.95 -8.01 44.47
CA THR A 762 30.53 -6.79 45.07
C THR A 762 31.25 -5.96 44.01
N GLU A 763 31.38 -4.65 44.19
CA GLU A 763 32.10 -3.75 43.28
C GLU A 763 33.54 -4.18 42.96
N GLN A 764 34.19 -4.89 43.90
CA GLN A 764 35.51 -5.46 43.68
C GLN A 764 35.44 -6.76 42.87
N SER A 765 34.48 -7.65 43.17
CA SER A 765 34.29 -8.90 42.44
C SER A 765 33.87 -8.70 40.98
N LYS A 766 33.25 -7.56 40.65
CA LYS A 766 32.89 -7.17 39.28
C LYS A 766 34.10 -6.90 38.38
N LYS A 767 35.29 -6.72 38.96
CA LYS A 767 36.54 -6.41 38.25
C LYS A 767 37.40 -7.64 37.98
N ILE A 768 36.97 -8.82 38.44
CA ILE A 768 37.70 -10.09 38.30
C ILE A 768 36.82 -11.14 37.65
N LYS A 769 37.43 -12.02 36.84
CA LYS A 769 36.76 -13.17 36.22
C LYS A 769 37.29 -14.44 36.86
N PHE A 770 36.42 -15.26 37.40
CA PHE A 770 36.83 -16.50 38.06
C PHE A 770 35.83 -17.63 37.87
N GLY A 771 36.27 -18.85 38.09
CA GLY A 771 35.39 -20.01 38.14
C GLY A 771 35.79 -20.98 39.24
N VAL A 772 34.83 -21.78 39.66
CA VAL A 772 34.96 -22.78 40.71
C VAL A 772 34.76 -24.17 40.13
N ILE A 773 35.51 -25.12 40.64
CA ILE A 773 35.58 -26.49 40.13
C ILE A 773 35.47 -27.45 41.31
N GLY A 774 34.65 -28.49 41.19
CA GLY A 774 34.50 -29.53 42.20
C GLY A 774 34.54 -30.90 41.54
N THR A 775 35.29 -31.84 42.12
CA THR A 775 35.48 -33.17 41.55
C THR A 775 34.44 -34.15 42.09
N TYR A 776 33.65 -34.78 41.21
CA TYR A 776 32.73 -35.83 41.62
C TYR A 776 33.50 -37.06 42.12
N PRO A 777 33.11 -37.65 43.28
CA PRO A 777 33.69 -38.90 43.75
C PRO A 777 33.50 -40.02 42.71
N GLU A 778 34.48 -40.92 42.62
CA GLU A 778 34.44 -42.02 41.64
C GLU A 778 33.20 -42.90 41.78
N GLN A 779 32.68 -43.06 43.01
CA GLN A 779 31.47 -43.84 43.30
C GLN A 779 30.17 -43.21 42.76
N GLN A 780 30.18 -41.94 42.34
CA GLN A 780 29.04 -41.24 41.77
C GLN A 780 29.04 -41.25 40.23
N ARG A 781 29.98 -41.96 39.60
CA ARG A 781 30.10 -42.09 38.14
C ARG A 781 29.90 -43.55 37.74
N GLU A 782 28.86 -43.82 36.96
CA GLU A 782 28.53 -45.15 36.44
C GLU A 782 29.11 -45.37 35.04
N SER A 783 29.41 -44.28 34.32
CA SER A 783 29.92 -44.27 32.95
C SER A 783 31.08 -43.29 32.77
N PRO A 784 32.03 -43.54 31.84
CA PRO A 784 33.02 -42.57 31.41
C PRO A 784 32.44 -41.26 30.83
N GLN A 785 31.15 -41.26 30.45
CA GLN A 785 30.42 -40.08 29.99
C GLN A 785 29.86 -39.23 31.13
N ASP A 786 29.87 -39.75 32.37
CA ASP A 786 29.44 -38.99 33.53
C ASP A 786 30.46 -37.88 33.86
N PRO A 787 29.99 -36.69 34.26
CA PRO A 787 30.89 -35.58 34.59
C PRO A 787 31.89 -35.95 35.69
N LEU A 788 33.18 -35.70 35.45
CA LEU A 788 34.22 -35.75 36.47
C LEU A 788 34.24 -34.46 37.31
N PHE A 789 33.91 -33.33 36.69
CA PHE A 789 33.93 -32.03 37.36
C PHE A 789 32.58 -31.33 37.24
N GLU A 790 32.16 -30.68 38.32
CA GLU A 790 31.15 -29.62 38.28
C GLU A 790 31.86 -28.26 38.24
N VAL A 791 31.43 -27.40 37.32
CA VAL A 791 32.05 -26.10 37.05
C VAL A 791 30.99 -25.02 37.14
N ARG A 792 31.39 -23.83 37.65
CA ARG A 792 30.62 -22.58 37.51
C ARG A 792 31.57 -21.43 37.26
N THR A 793 31.17 -20.47 36.44
CA THR A 793 32.02 -19.35 36.02
C THR A 793 31.30 -18.01 36.16
N PHE A 794 32.04 -16.99 36.55
CA PHE A 794 31.52 -15.67 36.87
C PHE A 794 32.35 -14.61 36.11
N PRO A 795 31.98 -14.31 34.85
CA PRO A 795 32.71 -13.34 34.03
C PRO A 795 32.43 -11.88 34.41
N HIS A 796 31.27 -11.61 35.04
CA HIS A 796 30.68 -10.29 35.24
C HIS A 796 30.88 -9.35 34.06
N GLU A 797 30.05 -9.55 33.02
CA GLU A 797 29.94 -8.69 31.84
C GLU A 797 28.57 -7.99 31.84
N VAL A 798 28.38 -7.00 30.96
CA VAL A 798 27.11 -6.26 30.87
C VAL A 798 25.95 -7.26 30.74
N MET A 799 25.10 -7.34 31.77
CA MET A 799 23.94 -8.23 31.89
C MET A 799 24.20 -9.74 32.08
N VAL A 800 25.46 -10.18 32.31
CA VAL A 800 25.79 -11.60 32.57
C VAL A 800 26.64 -11.77 33.84
N ASP A 801 26.00 -12.26 34.92
CA ASP A 801 26.65 -12.51 36.22
C ASP A 801 27.25 -13.92 36.37
N GLU A 802 26.63 -14.91 35.74
CA GLU A 802 27.07 -16.31 35.66
C GLU A 802 26.85 -16.80 34.22
N ASP A 803 27.86 -17.45 33.64
CA ASP A 803 27.77 -18.00 32.28
C ASP A 803 27.29 -19.45 32.34
N PRO A 804 26.19 -19.81 31.63
CA PRO A 804 25.66 -21.16 31.55
C PRO A 804 26.71 -22.23 31.23
N VAL A 805 27.57 -21.98 30.23
CA VAL A 805 28.64 -22.92 29.83
C VAL A 805 29.80 -22.18 29.16
N THR A 806 30.98 -22.19 29.78
CA THR A 806 32.13 -21.39 29.31
C THR A 806 33.23 -22.26 28.71
N GLY A 807 33.35 -22.24 27.38
CA GLY A 807 34.41 -22.99 26.68
C GLY A 807 35.83 -22.52 27.02
N SER A 808 36.07 -21.20 27.13
CA SER A 808 37.40 -20.64 27.39
C SER A 808 37.93 -20.97 28.79
N PHE A 809 37.07 -20.91 29.81
CA PHE A 809 37.41 -21.34 31.17
C PHE A 809 37.75 -22.84 31.19
N ASN A 810 36.92 -23.70 30.61
CA ASN A 810 37.18 -25.13 30.55
C ASN A 810 38.47 -25.46 29.77
N ALA A 811 38.80 -24.69 28.72
CA ALA A 811 40.05 -24.81 27.98
C ALA A 811 41.30 -24.51 28.85
N GLY A 812 41.22 -23.48 29.70
CA GLY A 812 42.31 -23.11 30.61
C GLY A 812 42.41 -24.07 31.80
N MET A 813 41.25 -24.47 32.34
CA MET A 813 41.12 -25.48 33.38
C MET A 813 41.71 -26.82 32.94
N ALA A 814 41.43 -27.27 31.72
CA ALA A 814 41.98 -28.51 31.19
C ALA A 814 43.51 -28.49 31.12
N GLN A 815 44.11 -27.39 30.65
CA GLN A 815 45.56 -27.23 30.62
C GLN A 815 46.17 -27.29 32.03
N TRP A 816 45.54 -26.66 33.02
CA TRP A 816 46.00 -26.71 34.41
C TRP A 816 45.84 -28.09 35.03
N LEU A 817 44.63 -28.65 35.07
CA LEU A 817 44.34 -29.87 35.79
C LEU A 817 45.02 -31.10 35.17
N ILE A 818 45.08 -31.19 33.84
CA ILE A 818 45.81 -32.27 33.16
C ILE A 818 47.32 -32.08 33.36
N GLY A 819 47.83 -30.85 33.23
CA GLY A 819 49.25 -30.55 33.41
C GLY A 819 49.75 -30.80 34.83
N ALA A 820 48.90 -30.61 35.84
CA ALA A 820 49.20 -30.88 37.24
C ALA A 820 48.96 -32.34 37.66
N GLY A 821 48.49 -33.21 36.75
CA GLY A 821 48.15 -34.61 37.05
C GLY A 821 46.90 -34.79 37.92
N ILE A 822 46.07 -33.75 38.04
CA ILE A 822 44.81 -33.75 38.81
C ILE A 822 43.66 -34.36 37.98
N ALA A 823 43.65 -34.12 36.67
CA ALA A 823 42.67 -34.65 35.74
C ALA A 823 43.29 -35.66 34.76
N PRO A 824 42.53 -36.69 34.33
CA PRO A 824 42.95 -37.56 33.25
C PRO A 824 42.99 -36.82 31.90
N PRO A 825 43.67 -37.37 30.88
CA PRO A 825 43.72 -36.81 29.52
C PRO A 825 42.39 -36.58 28.84
N SER A 826 41.33 -37.29 29.25
CA SER A 826 39.98 -37.10 28.75
C SER A 826 38.95 -37.21 29.87
N TYR A 827 38.00 -36.28 29.88
CA TYR A 827 36.92 -36.24 30.86
C TYR A 827 35.75 -35.39 30.35
N VAL A 828 34.61 -35.51 31.03
CA VAL A 828 33.45 -34.62 30.85
C VAL A 828 33.35 -33.68 32.05
N ALA A 829 33.12 -32.39 31.79
CA ALA A 829 32.74 -31.41 32.81
C ALA A 829 31.26 -31.03 32.65
N SER A 830 30.57 -30.87 33.78
CA SER A 830 29.21 -30.36 33.87
C SER A 830 29.26 -28.89 34.26
N GLN A 831 28.47 -28.05 33.60
CA GLN A 831 28.34 -26.62 33.91
C GLN A 831 26.88 -26.17 33.73
N GLY A 832 26.48 -25.20 34.55
CA GLY A 832 25.16 -24.56 34.46
C GLY A 832 24.06 -25.28 35.24
N THR A 833 24.37 -26.35 35.97
CA THR A 833 23.42 -27.11 36.79
C THR A 833 22.67 -26.21 37.78
N ALA A 834 23.37 -25.28 38.44
CA ALA A 834 22.76 -24.32 39.37
C ALA A 834 21.80 -23.33 38.69
N MET A 835 21.94 -23.13 37.38
CA MET A 835 21.07 -22.29 36.54
C MET A 835 19.95 -23.10 35.85
N GLY A 836 19.82 -24.40 36.16
CA GLY A 836 18.87 -25.30 35.51
C GLY A 836 19.28 -25.73 34.09
N ARG A 837 20.55 -25.56 33.73
CA ARG A 837 21.11 -25.97 32.43
C ARG A 837 21.77 -27.35 32.52
N LYS A 838 22.03 -27.96 31.37
CA LYS A 838 22.65 -29.29 31.22
C LYS A 838 23.89 -29.23 30.33
N GLY A 839 24.80 -28.29 30.65
CA GLY A 839 26.08 -28.17 29.95
C GLY A 839 26.94 -29.42 30.11
N ARG A 840 27.48 -29.93 29.00
CA ARG A 840 28.42 -31.05 28.93
C ARG A 840 29.59 -30.65 28.05
N ILE A 841 30.74 -30.42 28.68
CA ILE A 841 31.99 -30.11 28.00
C ILE A 841 32.84 -31.36 27.97
N VAL A 842 33.12 -31.86 26.77
CA VAL A 842 34.02 -32.99 26.52
C VAL A 842 35.43 -32.45 26.33
N VAL A 843 36.34 -32.89 27.19
CA VAL A 843 37.77 -32.56 27.10
C VAL A 843 38.53 -33.78 26.63
N ARG A 844 39.42 -33.60 25.65
CA ARG A 844 40.30 -34.66 25.14
C ARG A 844 41.68 -34.11 24.79
N ARG A 845 42.73 -34.65 25.39
CA ARG A 845 44.12 -34.45 24.95
C ARG A 845 44.51 -35.58 23.99
N ASP A 846 45.33 -35.29 22.98
CA ASP A 846 45.74 -36.25 21.94
C ASP A 846 46.72 -37.36 22.43
N ASP A 847 46.65 -37.78 23.69
CA ASP A 847 47.53 -38.79 24.28
C ASP A 847 47.32 -40.20 23.72
N THR A 848 46.18 -40.45 23.05
CA THR A 848 45.85 -41.76 22.46
C THR A 848 46.57 -42.02 21.14
N ASP A 849 47.19 -41.00 20.53
CA ASP A 849 47.97 -41.13 19.30
C ASP A 849 49.46 -41.08 19.63
N SER A 850 50.09 -42.26 19.68
CA SER A 850 51.51 -42.41 19.98
C SER A 850 52.44 -41.78 18.93
N SER A 851 51.91 -41.31 17.79
CA SER A 851 52.68 -40.62 16.75
C SER A 851 52.89 -39.12 17.03
N ILE A 852 52.15 -38.53 17.99
CA ILE A 852 52.23 -37.11 18.33
C ILE A 852 53.23 -36.90 19.47
N SER A 853 54.25 -36.06 19.21
CA SER A 853 55.24 -35.73 20.22
C SER A 853 54.63 -34.90 21.36
N GLU A 854 55.15 -35.01 22.58
CA GLU A 854 54.53 -34.42 23.78
C GLU A 854 54.34 -32.90 23.69
N LYS A 855 55.22 -32.21 22.95
CA LYS A 855 55.14 -30.76 22.67
C LYS A 855 54.05 -30.38 21.64
N ASP A 856 53.55 -31.34 20.85
CA ASP A 856 52.59 -31.13 19.77
C ASP A 856 51.17 -31.62 20.15
N ARG A 857 50.99 -32.14 21.37
CA ARG A 857 49.69 -32.64 21.85
C ARG A 857 48.72 -31.49 22.09
N LYS A 858 47.59 -31.51 21.39
CA LYS A 858 46.52 -30.53 21.55
C LYS A 858 45.52 -31.00 22.60
N ILE A 859 44.89 -30.04 23.28
CA ILE A 859 43.72 -30.26 24.13
C ILE A 859 42.51 -29.75 23.36
N TRP A 860 41.53 -30.63 23.16
CA TRP A 860 40.29 -30.36 22.46
C TRP A 860 39.17 -30.13 23.46
N ILE A 861 38.41 -29.06 23.24
CA ILE A 861 37.27 -28.67 24.06
C ILE A 861 36.04 -28.73 23.18
N GLY A 862 35.14 -29.65 23.48
CA GLY A 862 34.00 -29.95 22.63
C GLY A 862 32.71 -30.24 23.35
N GLY A 863 31.67 -30.47 22.58
CA GLY A 863 30.34 -30.86 23.05
C GLY A 863 29.34 -30.88 21.90
N HIS A 864 28.11 -31.30 22.19
CA HIS A 864 27.02 -31.24 21.22
C HIS A 864 26.48 -29.82 21.07
N SER A 865 25.94 -29.51 19.90
CA SER A 865 25.25 -28.25 19.61
C SER A 865 23.93 -28.55 18.91
N VAL A 866 22.83 -28.04 19.44
CA VAL A 866 21.48 -28.32 18.97
C VAL A 866 20.86 -27.04 18.39
N ILE A 867 20.38 -27.12 17.16
CA ILE A 867 19.60 -26.03 16.56
C ILE A 867 18.21 -26.03 17.21
N CYS A 868 17.88 -24.95 17.92
CA CYS A 868 16.62 -24.79 18.65
C CYS A 868 15.59 -24.00 17.83
N ILE A 869 16.03 -23.03 17.03
CA ILE A 869 15.18 -22.16 16.20
C ILE A 869 15.82 -22.01 14.82
N LYS A 870 14.98 -22.05 13.77
CA LYS A 870 15.33 -21.72 12.38
C LYS A 870 14.39 -20.62 11.88
N GLY A 871 14.92 -19.60 11.23
CA GLY A 871 14.14 -18.46 10.74
C GLY A 871 14.89 -17.64 9.70
N ILE A 872 14.36 -16.46 9.43
CA ILE A 872 14.97 -15.44 8.56
C ILE A 872 14.90 -14.12 9.33
N VAL A 873 15.93 -13.29 9.21
CA VAL A 873 15.99 -11.98 9.87
C VAL A 873 16.35 -10.90 8.84
N GLU A 874 15.81 -9.71 9.06
CA GLU A 874 16.16 -8.50 8.33
C GLU A 874 17.12 -7.70 9.21
N ILE A 875 18.30 -7.36 8.68
CA ILE A 875 19.39 -6.70 9.41
C ILE A 875 19.95 -5.55 8.60
#